data_AF-A0A956TLU5-F1
#
_entry.id   AF-A0A956TLU5-F1
#
_cell.length_a   1.000
_cell.length_b   1.000
_cell.length_c   1.000
_cell.angle_alpha   90.00
_cell.angle_beta   90.00
_cell.angle_gamma   90.00
#
_symmetry.space_group_name_H-M   'P 1'
#
loop_
_entity.id
_entity.type
_entity.pdbx_description
1 polymer ?
#
loop_
_entity_poly.entity_id
_entity_poly.type
_entity_poly.pdbx_seq_one_letter_code
_entity_poly.pdbx_strand_id
1 'polypeptide(L)'
;MISRISKHSLASLSILTMMLQPQVVLAQTGPAQNQVQNLAQDQVLKGAEGLYVAYPKNGSKIGSRATFIIGTATPGAPVKINGEPVKTNKSGFFARVIPLSYGSNNIRVTQENGEAKEQIVTVERPSPRPPISAAQWKIDQASIEPRINQGLSVGDLILFRAHATPGGTMTVSMAGKTIPLSPAEQVRSARSSKGKNGKQAVKTPASDVNFGLAVAYGKVFQQIPRGASDLYVGYYKVQPTDVFRDAHPRFTLKKDTRALAYDSPARLTVVHQPYVAQTVNPETVVRVSPGKARLTPLPQGVRLFIDGWQGTDFRCLYGQNKHVFVDTKDLIFERGNMVASGPPPQSPVQTINISRDLYGDAVVVPLNQRLPMEVEQSMSPNKLTLRIFGAVADTDFASQQYQEAFEGAGEEAGREGNPKGEGPVEGISWKQKSDDVYEVEIRLRGSRQWGYYCDYVGSNLVLHVRRPPPLTPGESLAGLKICVDPGHGGPQPGATGCSGVTEKQVNLAIAIKLKRLLEASGATVIMTRVDDRDIDLYDRVRLARSANCDILLSVHNNSLPDGRDPNKEHGTSAYFYNPQAKELARRLNDSLVANLGFPNIGARYQNLALTRPTALVSVLVEIGFMINPDEYEKLLDPEVEQKAAQALLAGLKAYLRE
;
A
#
# COMPACT_ATOMS: atom_id res chain seq x y z
N MET A 1 -52.76 34.04 -44.59
CA MET A 1 -51.67 33.32 -45.28
C MET A 1 -50.53 33.23 -44.26
N ILE A 2 -50.32 32.09 -43.59
CA ILE A 2 -49.52 30.90 -44.00
C ILE A 2 -48.01 31.15 -43.92
N SER A 3 -47.33 30.28 -43.15
CA SER A 3 -45.86 30.10 -42.96
C SER A 3 -45.14 31.21 -42.17
N ARG A 4 -44.21 30.95 -41.23
CA ARG A 4 -43.77 29.75 -40.44
C ARG A 4 -43.15 30.30 -39.12
N ILE A 5 -43.11 29.58 -38.00
CA ILE A 5 -41.98 28.75 -37.50
C ILE A 5 -42.45 27.93 -36.27
N SER A 6 -41.79 26.80 -36.00
CA SER A 6 -42.25 25.71 -35.12
C SER A 6 -41.98 25.87 -33.62
N LYS A 7 -42.79 25.14 -32.84
CA LYS A 7 -42.71 24.97 -31.38
C LYS A 7 -41.36 24.37 -30.93
N HIS A 8 -40.80 24.87 -29.83
CA HIS A 8 -39.88 24.09 -28.99
C HIS A 8 -40.66 23.36 -27.89
N SER A 9 -40.36 22.08 -27.70
CA SER A 9 -40.85 21.28 -26.58
C SER A 9 -39.70 21.03 -25.59
N LEU A 10 -40.05 20.96 -24.31
CA LEU A 10 -39.15 20.52 -23.25
C LEU A 10 -38.61 19.11 -23.54
N ALA A 11 -37.34 18.88 -23.22
CA ALA A 11 -36.72 17.56 -23.18
C ALA A 11 -36.10 17.35 -21.79
N SER A 12 -36.65 16.40 -21.04
CA SER A 12 -36.14 16.00 -19.73
C SER A 12 -34.80 15.29 -19.90
N LEU A 13 -33.77 15.75 -19.19
CA LEU A 13 -32.44 15.14 -19.24
C LEU A 13 -32.35 13.96 -18.26
N SER A 14 -32.81 12.79 -18.67
CA SER A 14 -32.58 11.54 -17.94
C SER A 14 -31.09 11.17 -18.04
N ILE A 15 -30.33 11.40 -16.97
CA ILE A 15 -28.94 10.97 -16.87
C ILE A 15 -28.93 9.45 -16.67
N LEU A 16 -28.75 8.72 -17.76
CA LEU A 16 -28.55 7.27 -17.75
C LEU A 16 -27.15 6.96 -17.19
N THR A 17 -27.07 6.61 -15.91
CA THR A 17 -25.84 6.11 -15.30
C THR A 17 -25.46 4.77 -15.92
N MET A 18 -24.60 4.79 -16.95
CA MET A 18 -23.95 3.59 -17.47
C MET A 18 -23.01 3.00 -16.40
N MET A 19 -23.54 2.11 -15.57
CA MET A 19 -22.71 1.20 -14.81
C MET A 19 -22.03 0.23 -15.79
N LEU A 20 -20.76 0.47 -16.07
CA LEU A 20 -19.86 -0.53 -16.61
C LEU A 20 -19.71 -1.66 -15.58
N GLN A 21 -20.62 -2.63 -15.62
CA GLN A 21 -20.45 -3.85 -14.85
C GLN A 21 -19.18 -4.56 -15.35
N PRO A 22 -18.20 -4.85 -14.47
CA PRO A 22 -17.05 -5.65 -14.86
C PRO A 22 -17.56 -7.03 -15.28
N GLN A 23 -17.18 -7.50 -16.47
CA GLN A 23 -17.62 -8.80 -16.96
C GLN A 23 -17.18 -9.90 -15.99
N VAL A 24 -18.15 -10.53 -15.33
CA VAL A 24 -17.91 -11.69 -14.47
C VAL A 24 -17.50 -12.86 -15.37
N VAL A 25 -16.20 -13.18 -15.38
CA VAL A 25 -15.66 -14.23 -16.24
C VAL A 25 -15.97 -15.61 -15.63
N LEU A 26 -17.17 -16.11 -15.90
CA LEU A 26 -17.55 -17.52 -15.77
C LEU A 26 -16.91 -18.34 -16.91
N ALA A 27 -15.57 -18.43 -16.92
CA ALA A 27 -14.85 -19.15 -17.96
C ALA A 27 -14.91 -20.67 -17.79
N GLN A 28 -15.33 -21.36 -18.86
CA GLN A 28 -15.20 -22.81 -19.00
C GLN A 28 -13.73 -23.19 -19.20
N THR A 29 -13.22 -24.14 -18.40
CA THR A 29 -11.77 -24.35 -18.21
C THR A 29 -11.15 -25.35 -19.21
N GLY A 30 -11.22 -25.03 -20.51
CA GLY A 30 -10.68 -25.88 -21.58
C GLY A 30 -9.28 -25.46 -22.08
N PRO A 31 -9.17 -24.73 -23.20
CA PRO A 31 -7.93 -24.64 -23.99
C PRO A 31 -6.78 -23.83 -23.36
N ALA A 32 -7.07 -22.88 -22.47
CA ALA A 32 -6.04 -21.98 -21.92
C ALA A 32 -5.01 -22.69 -21.01
N GLN A 33 -5.40 -23.79 -20.35
CA GLN A 33 -4.54 -24.46 -19.38
C GLN A 33 -3.36 -25.19 -20.05
N ASN A 34 -3.61 -25.87 -21.17
CA ASN A 34 -2.58 -26.58 -21.93
C ASN A 34 -1.52 -25.61 -22.47
N GLN A 35 -1.90 -24.39 -22.87
CA GLN A 35 -0.92 -23.40 -23.35
C GLN A 35 0.04 -22.93 -22.25
N VAL A 36 -0.46 -22.62 -21.05
CA VAL A 36 0.40 -22.11 -19.96
C VAL A 36 1.34 -23.21 -19.44
N GLN A 37 0.85 -24.45 -19.30
CA GLN A 37 1.70 -25.58 -18.87
C GLN A 37 2.75 -25.93 -19.94
N ASN A 38 2.36 -26.01 -21.23
CA ASN A 38 3.31 -26.27 -22.31
C ASN A 38 4.38 -25.17 -22.40
N LEU A 39 4.01 -23.88 -22.27
CA LEU A 39 4.98 -22.78 -22.30
C LEU A 39 5.97 -22.82 -21.13
N ALA A 40 5.51 -23.15 -19.91
CA ALA A 40 6.41 -23.31 -18.76
C ALA A 40 7.35 -24.52 -18.96
N GLN A 41 6.82 -25.64 -19.45
CA GLN A 41 7.59 -26.85 -19.71
C GLN A 41 8.61 -26.66 -20.84
N ASP A 42 8.23 -25.99 -21.94
CA ASP A 42 9.14 -25.59 -23.03
C ASP A 42 10.24 -24.63 -22.56
N GLN A 43 9.94 -23.71 -21.64
CA GLN A 43 10.94 -22.81 -21.04
C GLN A 43 11.88 -23.54 -20.08
N VAL A 44 11.38 -24.48 -19.29
CA VAL A 44 12.22 -25.37 -18.45
C VAL A 44 13.14 -26.21 -19.31
N LEU A 45 12.64 -26.80 -20.40
CA LEU A 45 13.44 -27.57 -21.36
C LEU A 45 14.51 -26.70 -22.03
N LYS A 46 14.16 -25.51 -22.55
CA LYS A 46 15.14 -24.57 -23.14
C LYS A 46 16.16 -24.04 -22.13
N GLY A 47 15.78 -23.90 -20.86
CA GLY A 47 16.72 -23.54 -19.78
C GLY A 47 17.66 -24.70 -19.39
N ALA A 48 17.24 -25.95 -19.53
CA ALA A 48 18.02 -27.12 -19.14
C ALA A 48 19.15 -27.50 -20.13
N GLU A 49 19.13 -26.98 -21.36
CA GLU A 49 20.10 -27.32 -22.43
C GLU A 49 21.49 -26.66 -22.28
N GLY A 50 21.74 -25.90 -21.20
CA GLY A 50 23.09 -25.42 -20.89
C GLY A 50 23.13 -24.28 -19.88
N LEU A 51 24.27 -23.58 -19.89
CA LEU A 51 24.51 -22.44 -19.02
C LEU A 51 23.66 -21.23 -19.44
N TYR A 52 22.83 -20.75 -18.52
CA TYR A 52 22.04 -19.53 -18.67
C TYR A 52 21.92 -18.79 -17.33
N VAL A 53 22.16 -17.47 -17.33
CA VAL A 53 21.92 -16.58 -16.18
C VAL A 53 20.59 -15.85 -16.36
N ALA A 54 19.60 -16.17 -15.50
CA ALA A 54 18.28 -15.57 -15.51
C ALA A 54 18.26 -14.19 -14.83
N TYR A 55 19.02 -14.02 -13.75
CA TYR A 55 19.16 -12.76 -13.02
C TYR A 55 20.57 -12.64 -12.43
N PRO A 56 21.16 -11.43 -12.41
CA PRO A 56 20.65 -10.18 -12.98
C PRO A 56 20.77 -10.16 -14.50
N LYS A 57 19.98 -9.31 -15.16
CA LYS A 57 20.10 -9.10 -16.61
C LYS A 57 21.38 -8.32 -16.92
N ASN A 58 22.02 -8.59 -18.06
CA ASN A 58 23.20 -7.86 -18.49
C ASN A 58 22.90 -6.34 -18.59
N GLY A 59 23.77 -5.50 -18.05
CA GLY A 59 23.58 -4.05 -17.97
C GLY A 59 22.68 -3.56 -16.82
N SER A 60 22.28 -4.43 -15.89
CA SER A 60 21.44 -4.04 -14.74
C SER A 60 22.15 -3.02 -13.84
N LYS A 61 21.38 -2.03 -13.34
CA LYS A 61 21.84 -1.03 -12.37
C LYS A 61 21.36 -1.41 -10.97
N ILE A 62 22.26 -1.89 -10.11
CA ILE A 62 21.93 -2.42 -8.77
C ILE A 62 22.62 -1.55 -7.71
N GLY A 63 21.86 -0.84 -6.89
CA GLY A 63 22.40 0.03 -5.84
C GLY A 63 22.94 -0.74 -4.61
N SER A 64 22.53 -2.00 -4.43
CA SER A 64 22.93 -2.84 -3.30
C SER A 64 24.41 -3.18 -3.32
N ARG A 65 24.98 -3.50 -2.15
CA ARG A 65 26.39 -3.91 -1.99
C ARG A 65 26.70 -5.32 -2.49
N ALA A 66 25.67 -6.05 -2.89
CA ALA A 66 25.72 -7.42 -3.36
C ALA A 66 24.46 -7.71 -4.17
N THR A 67 24.53 -8.67 -5.10
CA THR A 67 23.40 -9.22 -5.86
C THR A 67 23.43 -10.74 -5.72
N PHE A 68 22.29 -11.40 -5.85
CA PHE A 68 22.29 -12.83 -6.15
C PHE A 68 22.39 -13.05 -7.67
N ILE A 69 23.05 -14.12 -8.07
CA ILE A 69 23.07 -14.66 -9.42
C ILE A 69 22.24 -15.94 -9.38
N ILE A 70 21.24 -16.06 -10.24
CA ILE A 70 20.45 -17.29 -10.43
C ILE A 70 20.43 -17.69 -11.90
N GLY A 71 20.37 -18.99 -12.15
CA GLY A 71 20.46 -19.52 -13.49
C GLY A 71 20.37 -21.04 -13.54
N THR A 72 20.58 -21.57 -14.74
CA THR A 72 20.63 -22.99 -15.05
C THR A 72 21.99 -23.35 -15.64
N ALA A 73 22.34 -24.62 -15.49
CA ALA A 73 23.44 -25.30 -16.16
C ALA A 73 22.96 -26.71 -16.53
N THR A 74 23.72 -27.43 -17.35
CA THR A 74 23.41 -28.85 -17.61
C THR A 74 23.44 -29.63 -16.28
N PRO A 75 22.44 -30.49 -15.99
CA PRO A 75 22.41 -31.33 -14.80
C PRO A 75 23.75 -32.06 -14.54
N GLY A 76 24.22 -32.00 -13.30
CA GLY A 76 25.48 -32.62 -12.86
C GLY A 76 26.77 -31.87 -13.26
N ALA A 77 26.70 -30.83 -14.09
CA ALA A 77 27.88 -30.07 -14.51
C ALA A 77 28.39 -29.13 -13.39
N PRO A 78 29.70 -29.12 -13.08
CA PRO A 78 30.32 -28.10 -12.25
C PRO A 78 30.09 -26.68 -12.80
N VAL A 79 29.51 -25.82 -11.96
CA VAL A 79 29.34 -24.37 -12.24
C VAL A 79 30.29 -23.57 -11.36
N LYS A 80 30.92 -22.54 -11.95
CA LYS A 80 31.74 -21.56 -11.23
C LYS A 80 31.23 -20.14 -11.49
N ILE A 81 31.26 -19.28 -10.46
CA ILE A 81 31.00 -17.84 -10.59
C ILE A 81 32.24 -17.09 -10.10
N ASN A 82 32.84 -16.29 -10.98
CA ASN A 82 34.13 -15.64 -10.79
C ASN A 82 35.24 -16.64 -10.38
N GLY A 83 35.21 -17.85 -10.96
CA GLY A 83 36.13 -18.96 -10.65
C GLY A 83 35.72 -19.82 -9.45
N GLU A 84 34.81 -19.34 -8.60
CA GLU A 84 34.41 -20.02 -7.37
C GLU A 84 33.26 -21.03 -7.60
N PRO A 85 33.39 -22.30 -7.15
CA PRO A 85 32.34 -23.32 -7.33
C PRO A 85 30.98 -22.93 -6.76
N VAL A 86 29.89 -23.36 -7.41
CA VAL A 86 28.51 -23.08 -6.99
C VAL A 86 27.74 -24.40 -6.85
N LYS A 87 26.94 -24.53 -5.78
CA LYS A 87 26.00 -25.64 -5.63
C LYS A 87 24.90 -25.53 -6.70
N THR A 88 24.80 -26.53 -7.55
CA THR A 88 23.63 -26.82 -8.39
C THR A 88 22.71 -27.84 -7.71
N ASN A 89 21.42 -27.79 -7.99
CA ASN A 89 20.49 -28.87 -7.65
C ASN A 89 20.52 -30.00 -8.72
N LYS A 90 19.66 -31.02 -8.58
CA LYS A 90 19.61 -32.17 -9.50
C LYS A 90 19.24 -31.77 -10.94
N SER A 91 18.44 -30.72 -11.14
CA SER A 91 18.10 -30.15 -12.45
C SER A 91 19.06 -29.05 -12.94
N GLY A 92 20.21 -28.86 -12.27
CA GLY A 92 21.23 -27.90 -12.71
C GLY A 92 20.94 -26.44 -12.36
N PHE A 93 19.91 -26.15 -11.55
CA PHE A 93 19.59 -24.80 -11.09
C PHE A 93 20.56 -24.36 -10.00
N PHE A 94 21.00 -23.11 -10.02
CA PHE A 94 21.92 -22.54 -9.03
C PHE A 94 21.50 -21.15 -8.54
N ALA A 95 21.99 -20.81 -7.35
CA ALA A 95 21.87 -19.49 -6.74
C ALA A 95 23.11 -19.15 -5.90
N ARG A 96 23.74 -17.98 -6.12
CA ARG A 96 24.86 -17.49 -5.31
C ARG A 96 24.84 -15.98 -5.14
N VAL A 97 25.05 -15.50 -3.92
CA VAL A 97 25.29 -14.07 -3.65
C VAL A 97 26.74 -13.70 -3.98
N ILE A 98 26.92 -12.58 -4.67
CA ILE A 98 28.23 -11.98 -4.94
C ILE A 98 28.28 -10.54 -4.39
N PRO A 99 29.44 -10.07 -3.88
CA PRO A 99 29.63 -8.65 -3.58
C PRO A 99 29.72 -7.82 -4.87
N LEU A 100 29.31 -6.55 -4.79
CA LEU A 100 29.44 -5.57 -5.86
C LEU A 100 30.28 -4.37 -5.40
N SER A 101 31.36 -4.10 -6.12
CA SER A 101 32.11 -2.84 -6.05
C SER A 101 31.33 -1.71 -6.70
N TYR A 102 31.61 -0.45 -6.36
CA TYR A 102 31.04 0.69 -7.10
C TYR A 102 31.59 0.74 -8.53
N GLY A 103 30.76 1.17 -9.49
CA GLY A 103 31.03 1.10 -10.92
C GLY A 103 30.64 -0.25 -11.53
N SER A 104 31.32 -0.60 -12.62
CA SER A 104 31.03 -1.80 -13.40
C SER A 104 31.62 -3.07 -12.77
N ASN A 105 30.80 -4.10 -12.63
CA ASN A 105 31.16 -5.43 -12.13
C ASN A 105 30.92 -6.45 -13.26
N ASN A 106 31.99 -7.04 -13.80
CA ASN A 106 31.88 -8.11 -14.78
C ASN A 106 31.87 -9.47 -14.06
N ILE A 107 30.74 -10.15 -14.14
CA ILE A 107 30.47 -11.40 -13.41
C ILE A 107 30.59 -12.53 -14.41
N ARG A 108 31.64 -13.35 -14.29
CA ARG A 108 31.89 -14.49 -15.17
C ARG A 108 31.25 -15.74 -14.57
N VAL A 109 30.28 -16.31 -15.26
CA VAL A 109 29.70 -17.61 -14.93
C VAL A 109 30.20 -18.63 -15.94
N THR A 110 30.69 -19.78 -15.49
CA THR A 110 31.17 -20.86 -16.36
C THR A 110 30.61 -22.20 -15.95
N GLN A 111 30.54 -23.11 -16.92
CA GLN A 111 30.15 -24.50 -16.76
C GLN A 111 31.15 -25.40 -17.50
N GLU A 112 31.59 -26.49 -16.87
CA GLU A 112 32.51 -27.48 -17.45
C GLU A 112 31.82 -28.84 -17.56
N ASN A 113 31.35 -29.26 -18.75
CA ASN A 113 30.84 -30.63 -18.97
C ASN A 113 31.08 -31.07 -20.43
N GLY A 114 32.26 -31.66 -20.68
CA GLY A 114 32.76 -31.95 -22.03
C GLY A 114 33.22 -30.70 -22.76
N GLU A 115 32.29 -29.80 -23.06
CA GLU A 115 32.55 -28.46 -23.61
C GLU A 115 32.43 -27.39 -22.51
N ALA A 116 33.31 -26.38 -22.55
CA ALA A 116 33.29 -25.27 -21.60
C ALA A 116 32.34 -24.16 -22.10
N LYS A 117 31.29 -23.86 -21.34
CA LYS A 117 30.37 -22.74 -21.61
C LYS A 117 30.67 -21.57 -20.66
N GLU A 118 30.61 -20.35 -21.17
CA GLU A 118 30.81 -19.11 -20.40
C GLU A 118 29.72 -18.08 -20.71
N GLN A 119 29.24 -17.38 -19.68
CA GLN A 119 28.42 -16.18 -19.81
C GLN A 119 28.99 -15.08 -18.90
N ILE A 120 29.21 -13.88 -19.47
CA ILE A 120 29.57 -12.69 -18.69
C ILE A 120 28.34 -11.80 -18.52
N VAL A 121 28.06 -11.41 -17.28
CA VAL A 121 27.00 -10.47 -16.93
C VAL A 121 27.62 -9.23 -16.30
N THR A 122 27.44 -8.07 -16.93
CA THR A 122 27.89 -6.78 -16.40
C THR A 122 26.79 -6.16 -15.54
N VAL A 123 27.13 -5.80 -14.30
CA VAL A 123 26.25 -5.08 -13.37
C VAL A 123 26.90 -3.77 -12.96
N GLU A 124 26.19 -2.66 -13.15
CA GLU A 124 26.62 -1.34 -12.73
C GLU A 124 26.08 -1.04 -11.33
N ARG A 125 26.96 -0.78 -10.36
CA ARG A 125 26.58 -0.32 -9.02
C ARG A 125 26.88 1.18 -8.89
N PRO A 126 25.88 2.07 -8.92
CA PRO A 126 26.11 3.51 -8.88
C PRO A 126 26.94 3.95 -7.68
N SER A 127 28.03 4.67 -7.94
CA SER A 127 28.85 5.32 -6.92
C SER A 127 28.03 6.38 -6.14
N PRO A 128 28.27 6.55 -4.83
CA PRO A 128 27.72 7.68 -4.08
C PRO A 128 28.28 8.99 -4.65
N ARG A 129 27.51 10.07 -4.58
CA ARG A 129 27.97 11.39 -5.01
C ARG A 129 29.20 11.80 -4.18
N PRO A 130 30.36 12.11 -4.80
CA PRO A 130 31.54 12.55 -4.06
C PRO A 130 31.28 13.90 -3.36
N PRO A 131 31.83 14.15 -2.16
CA PRO A 131 31.74 15.44 -1.50
C PRO A 131 32.36 16.57 -2.34
N ILE A 132 31.83 17.78 -2.18
CA ILE A 132 32.38 18.99 -2.80
C ILE A 132 33.64 19.40 -2.03
N SER A 133 34.78 19.44 -2.70
CA SER A 133 36.03 19.87 -2.06
C SER A 133 36.06 21.39 -1.85
N ALA A 134 36.85 21.87 -0.87
CA ALA A 134 37.00 23.29 -0.59
C ALA A 134 37.60 24.12 -1.75
N ALA A 135 38.21 23.45 -2.74
CA ALA A 135 38.76 24.07 -3.95
C ALA A 135 37.71 24.24 -5.07
N GLN A 136 36.60 23.49 -5.05
CA GLN A 136 35.51 23.63 -6.01
C GLN A 136 34.59 24.78 -5.59
N TRP A 137 34.42 25.81 -6.43
CA TRP A 137 33.47 26.90 -6.17
C TRP A 137 32.10 26.60 -6.79
N LYS A 138 31.20 25.96 -6.03
CA LYS A 138 29.86 25.56 -6.50
C LYS A 138 28.83 25.38 -5.39
N ILE A 139 27.56 25.51 -5.75
CA ILE A 139 26.41 24.92 -5.05
C ILE A 139 25.88 23.82 -5.98
N ASP A 140 25.61 22.63 -5.43
CA ASP A 140 25.01 21.53 -6.18
C ASP A 140 23.49 21.71 -6.25
N GLN A 141 23.00 22.25 -7.37
CA GLN A 141 21.58 22.54 -7.60
C GLN A 141 20.67 21.29 -7.48
N ALA A 142 21.19 20.09 -7.76
CA ALA A 142 20.41 18.85 -7.61
C ALA A 142 20.17 18.51 -6.13
N SER A 143 21.01 19.02 -5.23
CA SER A 143 20.91 18.80 -3.78
C SER A 143 20.13 19.85 -3.00
N ILE A 144 19.73 20.96 -3.65
CA ILE A 144 18.92 22.01 -3.02
C ILE A 144 17.56 21.43 -2.62
N GLU A 145 17.16 21.66 -1.38
CA GLU A 145 15.84 21.33 -0.81
C GLU A 145 15.28 22.49 0.03
N PRO A 146 13.95 22.71 0.07
CA PRO A 146 12.90 21.84 -0.48
C PRO A 146 12.89 21.82 -2.01
N ARG A 147 12.34 20.75 -2.61
CA ARG A 147 12.19 20.62 -4.08
C ARG A 147 10.74 20.50 -4.56
N ILE A 148 9.84 20.18 -3.64
CA ILE A 148 8.41 20.05 -3.88
C ILE A 148 7.71 21.30 -3.34
N ASN A 149 6.64 21.73 -4.01
CA ASN A 149 5.80 22.83 -3.52
C ASN A 149 5.17 22.45 -2.17
N GLN A 150 5.03 23.42 -1.26
CA GLN A 150 4.46 23.19 0.06
C GLN A 150 3.46 24.26 0.45
N GLY A 151 2.34 23.82 1.01
CA GLY A 151 1.41 24.64 1.76
C GLY A 151 1.67 24.44 3.24
N LEU A 152 1.86 25.53 3.97
CA LEU A 152 2.37 25.54 5.34
C LEU A 152 1.43 26.34 6.23
N SER A 153 1.07 25.80 7.39
CA SER A 153 0.34 26.53 8.43
C SER A 153 1.32 27.19 9.40
N VAL A 154 0.82 28.14 10.19
CA VAL A 154 1.55 28.77 11.29
C VAL A 154 2.10 27.68 12.22
N GLY A 155 3.40 27.77 12.50
CA GLY A 155 4.11 26.81 13.35
C GLY A 155 4.76 25.62 12.63
N ASP A 156 4.46 25.36 11.35
CA ASP A 156 5.20 24.38 10.56
C ASP A 156 6.68 24.78 10.41
N LEU A 157 7.59 23.79 10.34
CA LEU A 157 9.00 24.05 10.00
C LEU A 157 9.29 23.71 8.53
N ILE A 158 9.97 24.63 7.86
CA ILE A 158 10.58 24.46 6.55
C ILE A 158 12.03 24.01 6.77
N LEU A 159 12.43 22.88 6.17
CA LEU A 159 13.82 22.42 6.17
C LEU A 159 14.51 22.90 4.89
N PHE A 160 15.63 23.60 5.05
CA PHE A 160 16.50 23.99 3.95
C PHE A 160 17.82 23.22 4.01
N ARG A 161 18.23 22.63 2.89
CA ARG A 161 19.57 22.03 2.76
C ARG A 161 20.12 22.11 1.35
N ALA A 162 21.44 22.15 1.23
CA ALA A 162 22.17 22.06 -0.04
C ALA A 162 23.61 21.60 0.22
N HIS A 163 24.19 20.82 -0.70
CA HIS A 163 25.64 20.63 -0.75
C HIS A 163 26.29 21.79 -1.51
N ALA A 164 27.32 22.40 -0.92
CA ALA A 164 28.04 23.55 -1.47
C ALA A 164 29.51 23.58 -1.00
N THR A 165 30.33 24.46 -1.57
CA THR A 165 31.74 24.62 -1.18
C THR A 165 31.91 24.80 0.34
N PRO A 166 32.69 23.93 1.04
CA PRO A 166 32.96 24.07 2.46
C PRO A 166 33.62 25.41 2.85
N GLY A 167 33.29 25.89 4.06
CA GLY A 167 33.90 27.06 4.67
C GLY A 167 33.43 28.41 4.11
N GLY A 168 32.30 28.46 3.39
CA GLY A 168 31.57 29.70 3.11
C GLY A 168 30.36 29.90 4.04
N THR A 169 29.77 31.09 3.99
CA THR A 169 28.51 31.43 4.65
C THR A 169 27.34 31.16 3.71
N MET A 170 26.45 30.25 4.08
CA MET A 170 25.23 29.94 3.33
C MET A 170 24.01 30.63 3.96
N THR A 171 23.16 31.18 3.11
CA THR A 171 21.87 31.79 3.50
C THR A 171 20.77 31.39 2.51
N VAL A 172 19.52 31.39 2.95
CA VAL A 172 18.35 31.32 2.09
C VAL A 172 17.57 32.62 2.25
N SER A 173 17.33 33.35 1.15
CA SER A 173 16.41 34.48 1.13
C SER A 173 15.05 34.08 0.56
N MET A 174 13.98 34.50 1.24
CA MET A 174 12.59 34.20 0.86
C MET A 174 11.66 35.21 1.52
N ALA A 175 10.72 35.79 0.78
CA ALA A 175 9.65 36.65 1.33
C ALA A 175 10.14 37.74 2.31
N GLY A 176 11.21 38.46 1.96
CA GLY A 176 11.83 39.49 2.79
C GLY A 176 12.65 38.98 3.99
N LYS A 177 12.75 37.66 4.18
CA LYS A 177 13.51 37.01 5.26
C LYS A 177 14.85 36.51 4.74
N THR A 178 15.85 36.48 5.63
CA THR A 178 17.15 35.84 5.40
C THR A 178 17.39 34.80 6.49
N ILE A 179 17.55 33.54 6.09
CA ILE A 179 17.68 32.38 6.98
C ILE A 179 19.11 31.85 6.87
N PRO A 180 19.92 31.85 7.94
CA PRO A 180 21.27 31.30 7.90
C PRO A 180 21.24 29.78 7.89
N LEU A 181 22.14 29.17 7.10
CA LEU A 181 22.36 27.72 7.06
C LEU A 181 23.76 27.41 7.60
N SER A 182 23.85 26.42 8.48
CA SER A 182 25.11 25.98 9.09
C SER A 182 25.64 24.69 8.44
N PRO A 183 26.96 24.51 8.31
CA PRO A 183 27.55 23.22 7.98
C PRO A 183 27.05 22.11 8.92
N ALA A 184 26.60 20.99 8.35
CA ALA A 184 25.90 19.94 9.08
C ALA A 184 26.73 19.30 10.20
N GLU A 185 28.06 19.30 10.05
CA GLU A 185 28.98 18.83 11.10
C GLU A 185 29.02 19.75 12.33
N GLN A 186 28.84 21.07 12.15
CA GLN A 186 28.74 22.03 13.27
C GLN A 186 27.42 21.84 14.02
N VAL A 187 26.32 21.63 13.30
CA VAL A 187 25.01 21.30 13.89
C VAL A 187 25.08 20.00 14.69
N ARG A 188 25.88 19.01 14.23
CA ARG A 188 26.13 17.75 14.94
C ARG A 188 27.01 17.94 16.17
N SER A 189 28.11 18.69 16.09
CA SER A 189 29.04 18.87 17.22
C SER A 189 28.39 19.63 18.39
N ALA A 190 27.52 20.61 18.10
CA ALA A 190 26.72 21.33 19.09
C ALA A 190 25.78 20.43 19.93
N ARG A 191 25.49 19.20 19.47
CA ARG A 191 24.77 18.18 20.26
C ARG A 191 25.67 17.29 21.11
N SER A 192 26.94 17.15 20.74
CA SER A 192 27.90 16.28 21.42
C SER A 192 28.50 16.91 22.68
N SER A 193 28.32 18.21 22.90
CA SER A 193 28.71 18.89 24.13
C SER A 193 27.73 18.55 25.26
N LYS A 194 27.92 17.37 25.88
CA LYS A 194 27.59 17.22 27.31
C LYS A 194 28.33 18.34 28.04
N GLY A 195 27.59 19.29 28.63
CA GLY A 195 28.20 20.33 29.46
C GLY A 195 28.93 19.67 30.63
N LYS A 196 30.25 19.85 30.70
CA LYS A 196 31.04 19.44 31.88
C LYS A 196 30.69 20.25 33.13
N ASN A 197 30.04 21.41 32.95
CA ASN A 197 29.46 22.22 34.01
C ASN A 197 27.94 22.28 33.79
N GLY A 198 27.14 21.99 34.83
CA GLY A 198 25.69 21.78 34.76
C GLY A 198 24.86 23.04 34.51
N LYS A 199 25.02 23.69 33.35
CA LYS A 199 24.07 24.68 32.83
C LYS A 199 23.28 24.09 31.65
N GLN A 200 22.03 24.51 31.53
CA GLN A 200 20.99 23.84 30.74
C GLN A 200 21.42 23.53 29.30
N ALA A 201 21.10 22.32 28.84
CA ALA A 201 21.06 22.02 27.41
C ALA A 201 20.13 23.01 26.70
N VAL A 202 20.47 23.40 25.47
CA VAL A 202 19.59 24.21 24.61
C VAL A 202 18.23 23.53 24.57
N LYS A 203 17.20 24.20 25.11
CA LYS A 203 15.82 23.71 25.07
C LYS A 203 15.47 23.47 23.60
N THR A 204 15.23 22.21 23.25
CA THR A 204 14.42 21.90 22.08
C THR A 204 13.08 22.62 22.30
N PRO A 205 12.53 23.37 21.32
CA PRO A 205 11.25 24.05 21.49
C PRO A 205 10.12 23.02 21.59
N ALA A 206 9.88 22.56 22.81
CA ALA A 206 8.92 21.51 23.17
C ALA A 206 7.74 22.14 23.92
N SER A 207 6.80 22.69 23.15
CA SER A 207 5.42 22.98 23.59
C SER A 207 4.51 22.97 22.35
N ASP A 208 4.85 23.81 21.36
CA ASP A 208 3.96 24.10 20.21
C ASP A 208 4.50 23.50 18.90
N VAL A 209 4.51 22.17 18.83
CA VAL A 209 4.88 21.41 17.62
C VAL A 209 3.88 20.29 17.41
N ASN A 210 3.23 20.27 16.25
CA ASN A 210 2.37 19.18 15.81
C ASN A 210 3.12 17.83 15.93
N PHE A 211 2.57 16.87 16.68
CA PHE A 211 3.26 15.63 17.05
C PHE A 211 3.73 14.80 15.84
N GLY A 212 3.04 14.88 14.70
CA GLY A 212 3.47 14.23 13.45
C GLY A 212 4.81 14.78 12.90
N LEU A 213 5.11 16.06 13.16
CA LEU A 213 6.34 16.72 12.74
C LEU A 213 7.48 16.59 13.76
N ALA A 214 7.18 16.44 15.05
CA ALA A 214 8.20 16.20 16.09
C ALA A 214 9.07 14.96 15.79
N VAL A 215 8.47 13.88 15.27
CA VAL A 215 9.18 12.67 14.82
C VAL A 215 10.04 12.94 13.58
N ALA A 216 9.62 13.85 12.69
CA ALA A 216 10.44 14.28 11.57
C ALA A 216 11.68 15.05 12.06
N TYR A 217 11.56 15.95 13.03
CA TYR A 217 12.72 16.68 13.57
C TYR A 217 13.70 15.77 14.32
N GLY A 218 13.21 14.77 15.05
CA GLY A 218 14.06 13.72 15.60
C GLY A 218 14.91 13.02 14.52
N LYS A 219 14.31 12.72 13.36
CA LYS A 219 14.95 11.97 12.26
C LYS A 219 15.80 12.83 11.32
N VAL A 220 15.41 14.06 10.99
CA VAL A 220 16.17 14.96 10.10
C VAL A 220 17.60 15.17 10.60
N PHE A 221 17.79 15.37 11.91
CA PHE A 221 19.12 15.51 12.51
C PHE A 221 19.83 14.17 12.78
N GLN A 222 19.14 13.03 12.71
CA GLN A 222 19.74 11.68 12.68
C GLN A 222 20.22 11.28 11.28
N GLN A 223 19.71 11.94 10.23
CA GLN A 223 20.01 11.65 8.82
C GLN A 223 21.19 12.45 8.25
N ILE A 224 21.85 13.31 9.04
CA ILE A 224 23.08 14.00 8.61
C ILE A 224 24.20 12.97 8.42
N PRO A 225 24.74 12.78 7.19
CA PRO A 225 25.79 11.80 6.96
C PRO A 225 27.09 12.17 7.71
N ARG A 226 27.85 11.17 8.17
CA ARG A 226 29.19 11.41 8.70
C ARG A 226 30.12 11.85 7.55
N GLY A 227 30.95 12.89 7.77
CA GLY A 227 31.86 13.41 6.75
C GLY A 227 31.23 14.33 5.70
N ALA A 228 29.97 14.74 5.85
CA ALA A 228 29.30 15.68 4.95
C ALA A 228 29.68 17.15 5.28
N SER A 229 30.97 17.48 5.19
CA SER A 229 31.52 18.83 5.45
C SER A 229 31.07 19.88 4.43
N ASP A 230 30.52 19.44 3.29
CA ASP A 230 29.93 20.25 2.23
C ASP A 230 28.41 20.44 2.35
N LEU A 231 27.74 19.75 3.28
CA LEU A 231 26.30 19.88 3.48
C LEU A 231 25.99 21.05 4.40
N TYR A 232 25.19 22.00 3.91
CA TYR A 232 24.63 23.10 4.69
C TYR A 232 23.16 22.80 5.02
N VAL A 233 22.74 23.07 6.26
CA VAL A 233 21.38 22.81 6.77
C VAL A 233 20.89 23.98 7.62
N GLY A 234 19.61 24.33 7.48
CA GLY A 234 18.94 25.36 8.26
C GLY A 234 17.43 25.11 8.26
N TYR A 235 16.69 25.83 9.10
CA TYR A 235 15.25 25.69 9.21
C TYR A 235 14.57 27.02 9.51
N TYR A 236 13.30 27.11 9.17
CA TYR A 236 12.45 28.27 9.48
C TYR A 236 11.11 27.81 10.04
N LYS A 237 10.67 28.36 11.19
CA LYS A 237 9.32 28.16 11.72
C LYS A 237 8.41 29.24 11.15
N VAL A 238 7.33 28.86 10.48
CA VAL A 238 6.32 29.80 9.97
C VAL A 238 5.71 30.55 11.15
N GLN A 239 5.76 31.89 11.09
CA GLN A 239 5.25 32.79 12.12
C GLN A 239 3.81 33.24 11.81
N PRO A 240 3.03 33.69 12.81
CA PRO A 240 1.67 34.20 12.59
C PRO A 240 1.59 35.37 11.59
N THR A 241 2.68 36.13 11.42
CA THR A 241 2.78 37.30 10.54
C THR A 241 3.23 36.97 9.11
N ASP A 242 3.45 35.71 8.77
CA ASP A 242 4.01 35.32 7.47
C ASP A 242 2.94 35.17 6.40
N VAL A 243 2.90 36.08 5.42
CA VAL A 243 1.84 36.15 4.39
C VAL A 243 2.30 35.72 2.99
N PHE A 244 3.34 34.89 2.90
CA PHE A 244 3.99 34.62 1.62
C PHE A 244 3.24 33.58 0.77
N ARG A 245 3.12 33.85 -0.53
CA ARG A 245 2.46 32.99 -1.53
C ARG A 245 3.41 32.72 -2.69
N ASP A 246 3.50 31.44 -3.08
CA ASP A 246 4.36 30.93 -4.15
C ASP A 246 5.82 31.44 -4.06
N ALA A 247 6.31 31.62 -2.83
CA ALA A 247 7.63 32.17 -2.57
C ALA A 247 8.72 31.16 -2.94
N HIS A 248 9.73 31.64 -3.67
CA HIS A 248 10.88 30.85 -4.12
C HIS A 248 12.04 31.04 -3.14
N PRO A 249 12.52 29.96 -2.47
CA PRO A 249 13.70 30.04 -1.62
C PRO A 249 14.99 30.18 -2.44
N ARG A 250 15.70 31.30 -2.30
CA ARG A 250 16.97 31.55 -2.99
C ARG A 250 18.16 31.26 -2.10
N PHE A 251 18.89 30.20 -2.42
CA PHE A 251 20.13 29.81 -1.74
C PHE A 251 21.27 30.71 -2.20
N THR A 252 22.00 31.31 -1.26
CA THR A 252 23.17 32.15 -1.55
C THR A 252 24.36 31.72 -0.68
N LEU A 253 25.43 31.26 -1.33
CA LEU A 253 26.74 31.01 -0.72
C LEU A 253 27.64 32.21 -0.94
N LYS A 254 28.27 32.70 0.13
CA LYS A 254 29.34 33.71 0.08
C LYS A 254 30.63 33.16 0.68
N LYS A 255 31.77 33.44 0.03
CA LYS A 255 33.10 33.13 0.56
C LYS A 255 34.09 34.14 -0.03
N ASP A 256 34.88 34.75 0.84
CA ASP A 256 35.77 35.87 0.48
C ASP A 256 34.98 36.97 -0.26
N THR A 257 35.44 37.41 -1.44
CA THR A 257 34.73 38.36 -2.31
C THR A 257 33.72 37.72 -3.26
N ARG A 258 33.54 36.39 -3.23
CA ARG A 258 32.73 35.64 -4.21
C ARG A 258 31.34 35.30 -3.65
N ALA A 259 30.34 35.33 -4.52
CA ALA A 259 28.99 34.85 -4.24
C ALA A 259 28.48 33.92 -5.36
N LEU A 260 27.68 32.92 -4.98
CA LEU A 260 26.88 32.09 -5.87
C LEU A 260 25.46 32.04 -5.33
N ALA A 261 24.46 32.09 -6.21
CA ALA A 261 23.07 31.94 -5.81
C ALA A 261 22.25 31.11 -6.81
N TYR A 262 21.35 30.28 -6.29
CA TYR A 262 20.40 29.48 -7.06
C TYR A 262 19.05 29.41 -6.34
N ASP A 263 17.98 29.39 -7.12
CA ASP A 263 16.62 29.25 -6.60
C ASP A 263 16.29 27.77 -6.42
N SER A 264 15.59 27.45 -5.34
CA SER A 264 14.91 26.16 -5.18
C SER A 264 13.77 26.06 -6.21
N PRO A 265 13.50 24.87 -6.77
CA PRO A 265 12.35 24.66 -7.64
C PRO A 265 11.01 24.62 -6.89
N ALA A 266 11.03 24.64 -5.56
CA ALA A 266 9.83 24.63 -4.71
C ALA A 266 9.22 26.03 -4.57
N ARG A 267 7.89 26.07 -4.64
CA ARG A 267 7.06 27.21 -4.25
C ARG A 267 6.49 26.97 -2.86
N LEU A 268 6.72 27.89 -1.93
CA LEU A 268 6.23 27.81 -0.56
C LEU A 268 5.11 28.84 -0.34
N THR A 269 4.01 28.41 0.25
CA THR A 269 2.82 29.23 0.49
C THR A 269 2.33 29.06 1.93
N VAL A 270 2.06 30.16 2.63
CA VAL A 270 1.40 30.12 3.94
C VAL A 270 -0.11 30.02 3.77
N VAL A 271 -0.71 29.08 4.51
CA VAL A 271 -2.15 28.82 4.55
C VAL A 271 -2.69 29.46 5.83
N HIS A 272 -3.26 30.67 5.72
CA HIS A 272 -3.89 31.36 6.86
C HIS A 272 -5.31 30.88 7.15
N GLN A 273 -6.03 30.52 6.09
CA GLN A 273 -7.36 29.95 6.18
C GLN A 273 -7.35 28.62 5.41
N PRO A 274 -7.80 27.53 6.05
CA PRO A 274 -7.89 26.23 5.41
C PRO A 274 -8.93 26.19 4.30
N TYR A 275 -8.75 25.24 3.38
CA TYR A 275 -9.62 24.99 2.24
C TYR A 275 -10.54 23.79 2.52
N VAL A 276 -11.74 23.78 1.95
CA VAL A 276 -12.61 22.60 1.97
C VAL A 276 -12.56 21.93 0.60
N ALA A 277 -12.25 20.64 0.61
CA ALA A 277 -12.38 19.77 -0.55
C ALA A 277 -13.24 18.55 -0.19
N GLN A 278 -13.76 17.88 -1.21
CA GLN A 278 -14.50 16.64 -1.11
C GLN A 278 -13.71 15.50 -1.74
N THR A 279 -13.74 14.31 -1.16
CA THR A 279 -13.20 13.10 -1.80
C THR A 279 -13.98 12.73 -3.07
N VAL A 280 -13.32 12.26 -4.12
CA VAL A 280 -14.01 11.92 -5.39
C VAL A 280 -14.18 10.42 -5.66
N ASN A 281 -13.47 9.55 -4.93
CA ASN A 281 -13.47 8.11 -5.17
C ASN A 281 -14.27 7.34 -4.09
N PRO A 282 -14.89 6.18 -4.42
CA PRO A 282 -15.57 5.32 -3.44
C PRO A 282 -14.65 4.73 -2.34
N GLU A 283 -13.33 4.68 -2.60
CA GLU A 283 -12.31 4.26 -1.63
C GLU A 283 -11.07 5.18 -1.74
N THR A 284 -11.22 6.45 -1.37
CA THR A 284 -10.10 7.41 -1.38
C THR A 284 -8.99 6.99 -0.42
N VAL A 285 -7.74 7.02 -0.91
CA VAL A 285 -6.57 6.56 -0.15
C VAL A 285 -6.12 7.60 0.86
N VAL A 286 -6.31 7.29 2.15
CA VAL A 286 -5.84 8.12 3.26
C VAL A 286 -4.53 7.60 3.83
N ARG A 287 -3.61 8.51 4.20
CA ARG A 287 -2.29 8.20 4.75
C ARG A 287 -1.99 8.98 6.02
N VAL A 288 -1.09 8.44 6.85
CA VAL A 288 -0.52 9.17 8.02
C VAL A 288 0.47 10.27 7.61
N SER A 289 1.06 10.18 6.41
CA SER A 289 2.11 11.06 5.89
C SER A 289 2.37 10.70 4.41
N PRO A 290 2.89 11.62 3.58
CA PRO A 290 3.22 11.36 2.17
C PRO A 290 4.02 10.07 1.96
N GLY A 291 3.51 9.18 1.11
CA GLY A 291 4.10 7.87 0.83
C GLY A 291 4.20 6.90 2.03
N LYS A 292 3.55 7.16 3.18
CA LYS A 292 3.58 6.28 4.37
C LYS A 292 2.35 5.38 4.46
N ALA A 293 2.20 4.72 5.62
CA ALA A 293 1.11 3.80 5.94
C ALA A 293 -0.27 4.41 5.66
N ARG A 294 -1.21 3.54 5.29
CA ARG A 294 -2.60 3.90 5.03
C ARG A 294 -3.43 3.82 6.31
N LEU A 295 -4.54 4.55 6.32
CA LEU A 295 -5.60 4.50 7.34
C LEU A 295 -6.89 3.96 6.70
N THR A 296 -8.00 3.97 7.43
CA THR A 296 -9.34 3.70 6.89
C THR A 296 -9.57 4.57 5.64
N PRO A 297 -9.91 3.98 4.47
CA PRO A 297 -10.21 4.77 3.28
C PRO A 297 -11.50 5.56 3.48
N LEU A 298 -11.59 6.73 2.85
CA LEU A 298 -12.80 7.54 2.89
C LEU A 298 -13.69 7.25 1.67
N PRO A 299 -15.03 7.15 1.87
CA PRO A 299 -15.97 7.14 0.75
C PRO A 299 -15.96 8.45 -0.03
N GLN A 300 -16.66 8.48 -1.16
CA GLN A 300 -16.83 9.69 -1.97
C GLN A 300 -17.66 10.77 -1.26
N GLY A 301 -17.36 12.04 -1.53
CA GLY A 301 -18.08 13.22 -1.06
C GLY A 301 -17.77 13.65 0.38
N VAL A 302 -16.84 12.98 1.07
CA VAL A 302 -16.41 13.35 2.43
C VAL A 302 -15.73 14.70 2.39
N ARG A 303 -16.26 15.66 3.16
CA ARG A 303 -15.70 17.01 3.29
C ARG A 303 -14.46 16.97 4.18
N LEU A 304 -13.36 17.52 3.69
CA LEU A 304 -12.06 17.54 4.34
C LEU A 304 -11.56 18.98 4.45
N PHE A 305 -11.04 19.32 5.62
CA PHE A 305 -10.46 20.63 5.93
C PHE A 305 -8.95 20.58 5.71
N ILE A 306 -8.42 21.43 4.84
CA ILE A 306 -7.05 21.36 4.32
C ILE A 306 -6.24 22.55 4.81
N ASP A 307 -5.17 22.30 5.56
CA ASP A 307 -4.31 23.33 6.17
C ASP A 307 -2.84 23.26 5.70
N GLY A 308 -2.56 22.48 4.65
CA GLY A 308 -1.23 22.38 4.02
C GLY A 308 -1.14 21.32 2.93
N TRP A 309 0.01 21.20 2.28
CA TRP A 309 0.30 20.16 1.29
C TRP A 309 1.82 19.96 1.09
N GLN A 310 2.19 18.82 0.50
CA GLN A 310 3.56 18.49 0.07
C GLN A 310 3.49 17.85 -1.32
N GLY A 311 3.82 18.61 -2.36
CA GLY A 311 3.60 18.15 -3.75
C GLY A 311 2.11 17.93 -4.02
N THR A 312 1.71 16.69 -4.33
CA THR A 312 0.31 16.28 -4.52
C THR A 312 -0.36 15.76 -3.25
N ASP A 313 0.37 15.48 -2.16
CA ASP A 313 -0.22 15.00 -0.90
C ASP A 313 -0.74 16.20 -0.07
N PHE A 314 -2.06 16.38 0.01
CA PHE A 314 -2.73 17.43 0.76
C PHE A 314 -2.97 17.03 2.22
N ARG A 315 -2.55 17.87 3.16
CA ARG A 315 -2.71 17.67 4.60
C ARG A 315 -4.14 18.06 4.99
N CYS A 316 -4.89 17.07 5.46
CA CYS A 316 -6.29 17.21 5.87
C CYS A 316 -6.40 17.06 7.39
N LEU A 317 -7.07 18.00 8.05
CA LEU A 317 -7.44 17.93 9.46
C LEU A 317 -8.70 17.04 9.58
N TYR A 318 -8.58 15.94 10.33
CA TYR A 318 -9.73 15.15 10.77
C TYR A 318 -10.35 15.81 12.00
N GLY A 319 -9.54 16.04 13.03
CA GLY A 319 -9.95 16.66 14.29
C GLY A 319 -8.77 17.34 14.97
N GLN A 320 -8.96 17.84 16.18
CA GLN A 320 -7.96 18.59 16.93
C GLN A 320 -6.65 17.79 17.06
N ASN A 321 -5.58 18.31 16.44
CA ASN A 321 -4.26 17.67 16.34
C ASN A 321 -4.20 16.31 15.60
N LYS A 322 -5.25 15.92 14.85
CA LYS A 322 -5.24 14.73 13.98
C LYS A 322 -5.23 15.13 12.51
N HIS A 323 -4.07 14.99 11.88
CA HIS A 323 -3.87 15.19 10.44
C HIS A 323 -3.70 13.89 9.69
N VAL A 324 -4.21 13.85 8.47
CA VAL A 324 -3.99 12.81 7.47
C VAL A 324 -3.56 13.43 6.14
N PHE A 325 -3.18 12.60 5.17
CA PHE A 325 -2.81 13.02 3.82
C PHE A 325 -3.62 12.27 2.77
N VAL A 326 -4.11 13.01 1.77
CA VAL A 326 -4.86 12.53 0.60
C VAL A 326 -4.24 13.14 -0.65
N ASP A 327 -4.16 12.39 -1.75
CA ASP A 327 -3.62 12.94 -3.00
C ASP A 327 -4.62 13.91 -3.65
N THR A 328 -4.13 15.02 -4.19
CA THR A 328 -4.92 16.07 -4.84
C THR A 328 -5.82 15.56 -5.96
N LYS A 329 -5.44 14.49 -6.66
CA LYS A 329 -6.27 13.86 -7.69
C LYS A 329 -7.52 13.17 -7.14
N ASP A 330 -7.50 12.82 -5.85
CA ASP A 330 -8.60 12.15 -5.14
C ASP A 330 -9.53 13.18 -4.45
N LEU A 331 -9.35 14.48 -4.74
CA LEU A 331 -10.03 15.62 -4.12
C LEU A 331 -10.63 16.59 -5.17
N ILE A 332 -11.76 17.21 -4.84
CA ILE A 332 -12.34 18.36 -5.56
C ILE A 332 -12.62 19.51 -4.59
N PHE A 333 -12.12 20.70 -4.88
CA PHE A 333 -12.33 21.88 -4.02
C PHE A 333 -13.72 22.49 -4.25
N GLU A 334 -14.43 22.84 -3.17
CA GLU A 334 -15.84 23.26 -3.26
C GLU A 334 -16.07 24.58 -4.02
N ARG A 335 -15.04 25.41 -4.14
CA ARG A 335 -15.06 26.66 -4.92
C ARG A 335 -14.38 26.52 -6.30
N GLY A 336 -14.10 25.28 -6.73
CA GLY A 336 -13.36 24.96 -7.97
C GLY A 336 -11.86 25.29 -7.93
N ASN A 337 -11.39 25.91 -6.85
CA ASN A 337 -10.00 26.32 -6.65
C ASN A 337 -9.66 26.36 -5.14
N MET A 338 -8.38 26.56 -4.82
CA MET A 338 -7.92 26.84 -3.45
C MET A 338 -8.27 28.29 -3.05
N VAL A 339 -9.56 28.55 -2.83
CA VAL A 339 -10.06 29.76 -2.17
C VAL A 339 -10.56 29.37 -0.79
N ALA A 340 -10.19 30.19 0.21
CA ALA A 340 -10.60 29.99 1.59
C ALA A 340 -12.13 29.83 1.70
N SER A 341 -12.53 28.88 2.53
CA SER A 341 -13.90 28.38 2.64
C SER A 341 -14.43 28.53 4.07
N GLY A 342 -15.68 28.12 4.29
CA GLY A 342 -16.39 28.27 5.56
C GLY A 342 -15.82 27.43 6.72
N PRO A 343 -16.56 27.29 7.83
CA PRO A 343 -16.10 26.56 9.02
C PRO A 343 -15.79 25.08 8.73
N PRO A 344 -15.06 24.39 9.63
CA PRO A 344 -14.86 22.95 9.55
C PRO A 344 -16.18 22.20 9.36
N PRO A 345 -16.20 21.07 8.62
CA PRO A 345 -17.40 20.27 8.47
C PRO A 345 -17.81 19.67 9.82
N GLN A 346 -19.07 19.87 10.22
CA GLN A 346 -19.62 19.44 11.51
C GLN A 346 -21.06 18.95 11.39
N SER A 347 -21.48 18.03 12.25
CA SER A 347 -22.88 17.59 12.33
C SER A 347 -23.29 17.24 13.76
N PRO A 348 -24.50 17.63 14.21
CA PRO A 348 -25.14 16.93 15.31
C PRO A 348 -25.42 15.47 14.90
N VAL A 349 -25.47 14.57 15.87
CA VAL A 349 -25.92 13.18 15.73
C VAL A 349 -27.10 12.96 16.65
N GLN A 350 -28.31 12.88 16.08
CA GLN A 350 -29.56 12.73 16.85
C GLN A 350 -29.99 11.27 17.06
N THR A 351 -29.71 10.40 16.08
CA THR A 351 -30.07 8.99 16.16
C THR A 351 -28.96 8.08 15.68
N ILE A 352 -28.91 6.85 16.18
CA ILE A 352 -28.22 5.74 15.56
C ILE A 352 -29.22 4.61 15.33
N ASN A 353 -29.32 4.12 14.11
CA ASN A 353 -30.28 3.08 13.73
C ASN A 353 -29.56 1.85 13.16
N ILE A 354 -30.20 0.69 13.27
CA ILE A 354 -29.75 -0.54 12.61
C ILE A 354 -30.79 -0.89 11.54
N SER A 355 -30.33 -1.13 10.32
CA SER A 355 -31.13 -1.64 9.20
C SER A 355 -30.48 -2.90 8.62
N ARG A 356 -31.06 -3.47 7.54
CA ARG A 356 -30.57 -4.69 6.89
C ARG A 356 -30.42 -4.50 5.40
N ASP A 357 -29.49 -5.24 4.81
CA ASP A 357 -29.30 -5.35 3.37
C ASP A 357 -28.84 -6.78 3.00
N LEU A 358 -28.46 -6.99 1.73
CA LEU A 358 -27.96 -8.29 1.25
C LEU A 358 -26.51 -8.61 1.69
N TYR A 359 -25.80 -7.66 2.30
CA TYR A 359 -24.45 -7.84 2.83
C TYR A 359 -24.51 -8.27 4.31
N GLY A 360 -25.45 -7.73 5.09
CA GLY A 360 -25.75 -8.17 6.45
C GLY A 360 -26.62 -7.17 7.22
N ASP A 361 -25.99 -6.49 8.17
CA ASP A 361 -26.61 -5.38 8.93
C ASP A 361 -25.92 -4.06 8.55
N ALA A 362 -26.66 -2.97 8.57
CA ALA A 362 -26.16 -1.63 8.32
C ALA A 362 -26.43 -0.73 9.53
N VAL A 363 -25.36 -0.24 10.17
CA VAL A 363 -25.44 0.77 11.24
C VAL A 363 -25.44 2.14 10.58
N VAL A 364 -26.56 2.85 10.70
CA VAL A 364 -26.82 4.14 10.05
C VAL A 364 -26.72 5.26 11.06
N VAL A 365 -25.86 6.23 10.77
CA VAL A 365 -25.72 7.48 11.53
C VAL A 365 -26.11 8.63 10.60
N PRO A 366 -27.34 9.19 10.73
CA PRO A 366 -27.73 10.38 9.99
C PRO A 366 -26.87 11.58 10.36
N LEU A 367 -26.38 12.30 9.35
CA LEU A 367 -25.60 13.52 9.48
C LEU A 367 -26.14 14.59 8.52
N ASN A 368 -25.87 15.85 8.81
CA ASN A 368 -26.22 16.98 7.92
C ASN A 368 -25.22 17.14 6.75
N GLN A 369 -24.06 16.45 6.82
CA GLN A 369 -23.00 16.48 5.81
C GLN A 369 -22.08 15.27 5.96
N ARG A 370 -21.37 14.90 4.87
CA ARG A 370 -20.44 13.76 4.86
C ARG A 370 -19.15 14.12 5.60
N LEU A 371 -18.93 13.49 6.75
CA LEU A 371 -17.81 13.76 7.65
C LEU A 371 -16.65 12.75 7.49
N PRO A 372 -15.41 13.11 7.86
CA PRO A 372 -14.30 12.16 7.95
C PRO A 372 -14.59 11.10 9.03
N MET A 373 -14.10 9.88 8.81
CA MET A 373 -14.28 8.79 9.76
C MET A 373 -13.08 7.83 9.82
N GLU A 374 -13.07 6.98 10.84
CA GLU A 374 -12.12 5.88 11.04
C GLU A 374 -12.85 4.68 11.66
N VAL A 375 -12.51 3.45 11.23
CA VAL A 375 -13.03 2.20 11.81
C VAL A 375 -11.88 1.36 12.34
N GLU A 376 -12.00 0.93 13.60
CA GLU A 376 -11.05 0.05 14.30
C GLU A 376 -11.68 -1.32 14.57
N GLN A 377 -10.93 -2.41 14.28
CA GLN A 377 -11.31 -3.79 14.56
C GLN A 377 -10.79 -4.25 15.92
N SER A 378 -11.64 -4.91 16.71
CA SER A 378 -11.24 -5.74 17.85
C SER A 378 -11.83 -7.14 17.70
N MET A 379 -11.00 -8.18 17.86
CA MET A 379 -11.45 -9.58 17.82
C MET A 379 -11.78 -10.14 19.21
N SER A 380 -11.31 -9.50 20.29
CA SER A 380 -11.58 -9.88 21.67
C SER A 380 -11.59 -8.64 22.57
N PRO A 381 -12.77 -8.12 22.97
CA PRO A 381 -14.11 -8.55 22.54
C PRO A 381 -14.32 -8.33 21.03
N ASN A 382 -15.24 -9.10 20.42
CA ASN A 382 -15.58 -8.99 19.00
C ASN A 382 -16.42 -7.72 18.75
N LYS A 383 -15.79 -6.68 18.21
CA LYS A 383 -16.43 -5.39 17.94
C LYS A 383 -15.77 -4.58 16.83
N LEU A 384 -16.52 -3.62 16.31
CA LEU A 384 -16.03 -2.49 15.54
C LEU A 384 -16.17 -1.21 16.37
N THR A 385 -15.26 -0.26 16.17
CA THR A 385 -15.37 1.09 16.75
C THR A 385 -15.28 2.10 15.62
N LEU A 386 -16.40 2.79 15.37
CA LEU A 386 -16.51 3.84 14.36
C LEU A 386 -16.30 5.20 15.03
N ARG A 387 -15.38 6.00 14.51
CA ARG A 387 -15.13 7.39 14.93
C ARG A 387 -15.52 8.33 13.82
N ILE A 388 -16.34 9.32 14.12
CA ILE A 388 -16.81 10.34 13.19
C ILE A 388 -16.24 11.67 13.65
N PHE A 389 -15.43 12.32 12.81
CA PHE A 389 -14.73 13.55 13.16
C PHE A 389 -15.54 14.77 12.69
N GLY A 390 -15.66 15.79 13.55
CA GLY A 390 -16.62 16.90 13.40
C GLY A 390 -18.04 16.56 13.89
N ALA A 391 -18.29 15.35 14.37
CA ALA A 391 -19.60 14.95 14.89
C ALA A 391 -19.75 15.30 16.37
N VAL A 392 -20.91 15.84 16.73
CA VAL A 392 -21.27 16.28 18.08
C VAL A 392 -22.55 15.57 18.52
N ALA A 393 -22.58 15.07 19.74
CA ALA A 393 -23.73 14.38 20.31
C ALA A 393 -24.92 15.34 20.54
N ASP A 394 -26.04 14.98 19.93
CA ASP A 394 -27.39 15.51 20.21
C ASP A 394 -28.34 14.30 20.34
N THR A 395 -27.82 13.18 20.86
CA THR A 395 -28.35 11.84 20.57
C THR A 395 -29.44 11.41 21.54
N ASP A 396 -30.69 11.58 21.11
CA ASP A 396 -31.87 11.12 21.83
C ASP A 396 -32.05 9.59 21.77
N PHE A 397 -31.76 8.96 20.62
CA PHE A 397 -32.08 7.54 20.39
C PHE A 397 -30.94 6.72 19.76
N ALA A 398 -30.61 5.59 20.36
CA ALA A 398 -29.78 4.55 19.75
C ALA A 398 -30.58 3.25 19.67
N SER A 399 -31.21 2.99 18.51
CA SER A 399 -32.09 1.84 18.34
C SER A 399 -31.29 0.54 18.18
N GLN A 400 -31.62 -0.46 18.99
CA GLN A 400 -31.19 -1.84 18.80
C GLN A 400 -32.22 -2.68 18.03
N GLN A 401 -33.39 -2.10 17.71
CA GLN A 401 -34.40 -2.73 16.86
C GLN A 401 -34.14 -2.36 15.39
N TYR A 402 -34.32 -3.34 14.50
CA TYR A 402 -34.22 -3.14 13.06
C TYR A 402 -35.33 -2.21 12.57
N GLN A 403 -34.95 -1.13 11.91
CA GLN A 403 -35.86 -0.28 11.15
C GLN A 403 -36.01 -0.78 9.71
N GLU A 404 -37.07 -0.34 9.03
CA GLU A 404 -37.28 -0.62 7.60
C GLU A 404 -36.12 -0.08 6.75
N ALA A 405 -35.89 -0.69 5.58
CA ALA A 405 -34.78 -0.30 4.71
C ALA A 405 -34.94 1.13 4.20
N PHE A 406 -33.91 1.95 4.35
CA PHE A 406 -33.90 3.35 3.91
C PHE A 406 -33.83 3.47 2.38
N GLU A 407 -34.53 4.45 1.80
CA GLU A 407 -34.50 4.72 0.36
C GLU A 407 -33.07 4.98 -0.14
N GLY A 408 -32.57 4.12 -1.04
CA GLY A 408 -31.20 4.19 -1.55
C GLY A 408 -30.26 3.12 -0.99
N ALA A 409 -30.68 2.32 0.00
CA ALA A 409 -30.29 0.91 -0.01
C ALA A 409 -30.85 0.33 -1.33
N GLY A 410 -29.99 -0.27 -2.16
CA GLY A 410 -30.31 -0.58 -3.56
C GLY A 410 -31.59 -1.41 -3.73
N GLU A 411 -32.23 -1.29 -4.90
CA GLU A 411 -33.58 -1.83 -5.23
C GLU A 411 -33.80 -3.34 -4.97
N GLU A 412 -32.76 -4.09 -4.62
CA GLU A 412 -32.83 -5.49 -4.19
C GLU A 412 -33.27 -5.68 -2.71
N ALA A 413 -33.26 -4.61 -1.89
CA ALA A 413 -33.57 -4.69 -0.44
C ALA A 413 -35.03 -5.08 -0.10
N GLY A 414 -35.92 -5.20 -1.09
CA GLY A 414 -37.37 -5.36 -0.92
C GLY A 414 -38.02 -6.56 -1.62
N ARG A 415 -37.26 -7.54 -2.12
CA ARG A 415 -37.82 -8.75 -2.78
C ARG A 415 -37.25 -10.06 -2.21
N GLU A 416 -37.90 -11.17 -2.55
CA GLU A 416 -37.72 -12.51 -1.96
C GLU A 416 -36.26 -12.88 -1.66
N GLY A 417 -35.93 -13.06 -0.38
CA GLY A 417 -34.59 -13.46 0.06
C GLY A 417 -34.07 -12.81 1.35
N ASN A 418 -34.73 -11.77 1.87
CA ASN A 418 -34.31 -11.10 3.11
C ASN A 418 -34.17 -12.14 4.27
N PRO A 419 -32.96 -12.35 4.84
CA PRO A 419 -32.71 -13.54 5.67
C PRO A 419 -33.49 -13.51 6.98
N LYS A 420 -34.34 -14.53 7.18
CA LYS A 420 -35.02 -14.78 8.47
C LYS A 420 -33.97 -15.14 9.52
N GLY A 421 -33.85 -14.33 10.56
CA GLY A 421 -32.90 -14.53 11.67
C GLY A 421 -32.37 -13.21 12.24
N GLU A 422 -31.53 -13.32 13.27
CA GLU A 422 -30.70 -12.22 13.78
C GLU A 422 -29.59 -11.88 12.76
N GLY A 423 -29.11 -10.64 12.77
CA GLY A 423 -27.96 -10.21 11.97
C GLY A 423 -26.65 -10.17 12.78
N PRO A 424 -25.52 -9.84 12.15
CA PRO A 424 -24.21 -9.82 12.80
C PRO A 424 -24.06 -8.81 13.94
N VAL A 425 -24.89 -7.76 14.03
CA VAL A 425 -24.80 -6.79 15.13
C VAL A 425 -25.47 -7.34 16.39
N GLU A 426 -24.73 -7.39 17.49
CA GLU A 426 -25.26 -7.75 18.82
C GLU A 426 -25.95 -6.55 19.47
N GLY A 427 -25.30 -5.38 19.39
CA GLY A 427 -25.85 -4.12 19.87
C GLY A 427 -24.85 -2.98 19.77
N ILE A 428 -25.37 -1.76 19.89
CA ILE A 428 -24.61 -0.51 19.74
C ILE A 428 -24.57 0.28 21.05
N SER A 429 -23.52 1.07 21.24
CA SER A 429 -23.43 2.16 22.22
C SER A 429 -22.60 3.31 21.64
N TRP A 430 -22.67 4.51 22.24
CA TRP A 430 -21.97 5.68 21.75
C TRP A 430 -21.41 6.54 22.90
N LYS A 431 -20.44 7.41 22.58
CA LYS A 431 -19.99 8.51 23.46
C LYS A 431 -19.37 9.66 22.66
N GLN A 432 -19.45 10.88 23.20
CA GLN A 432 -18.58 11.97 22.78
C GLN A 432 -17.18 11.74 23.37
N LYS A 433 -16.17 11.52 22.52
CA LYS A 433 -14.79 11.16 22.93
C LYS A 433 -13.89 12.37 23.14
N SER A 434 -14.11 13.41 22.35
CA SER A 434 -13.59 14.77 22.46
C SER A 434 -14.63 15.71 21.84
N ASP A 435 -14.49 17.03 22.00
CA ASP A 435 -15.40 18.06 21.49
C ASP A 435 -15.79 17.89 20.00
N ASP A 436 -14.93 17.21 19.23
CA ASP A 436 -15.02 17.00 17.79
C ASP A 436 -15.01 15.52 17.35
N VAL A 437 -15.09 14.55 18.27
CA VAL A 437 -15.11 13.12 17.91
C VAL A 437 -16.26 12.38 18.59
N TYR A 438 -17.23 11.97 17.78
CA TYR A 438 -18.28 11.03 18.18
C TYR A 438 -17.79 9.60 17.93
N GLU A 439 -17.86 8.73 18.95
CA GLU A 439 -17.43 7.33 18.86
C GLU A 439 -18.63 6.39 19.07
N VAL A 440 -18.91 5.55 18.08
CA VAL A 440 -19.89 4.45 18.16
C VAL A 440 -19.14 3.13 18.33
N GLU A 441 -19.55 2.35 19.33
CA GLU A 441 -19.12 0.98 19.53
C GLU A 441 -20.21 0.02 19.03
N ILE A 442 -19.82 -0.90 18.13
CA ILE A 442 -20.69 -1.89 17.51
C ILE A 442 -20.20 -3.27 17.95
N ARG A 443 -20.90 -3.89 18.91
CA ARG A 443 -20.61 -5.27 19.36
C ARG A 443 -21.17 -6.25 18.34
N LEU A 444 -20.41 -7.31 18.04
CA LEU A 444 -20.72 -8.26 16.99
C LEU A 444 -20.95 -9.67 17.53
N ARG A 445 -21.96 -10.36 17.01
CA ARG A 445 -22.30 -11.74 17.39
C ARG A 445 -21.23 -12.71 16.91
N GLY A 446 -21.01 -13.76 17.70
CA GLY A 446 -20.02 -14.80 17.41
C GLY A 446 -18.56 -14.36 17.65
N SER A 447 -17.62 -15.23 17.27
CA SER A 447 -16.18 -15.07 17.52
C SER A 447 -15.38 -14.45 16.37
N ARG A 448 -16.03 -14.12 15.25
CA ARG A 448 -15.39 -13.80 13.96
C ARG A 448 -15.99 -12.55 13.33
N GLN A 449 -15.21 -11.92 12.45
CA GLN A 449 -15.63 -10.84 11.57
C GLN A 449 -15.44 -11.30 10.13
N TRP A 450 -16.49 -11.24 9.32
CA TRP A 450 -16.45 -11.64 7.91
C TRP A 450 -16.20 -10.48 6.96
N GLY A 451 -16.46 -9.25 7.44
CA GLY A 451 -16.06 -8.03 6.78
C GLY A 451 -16.91 -6.83 7.20
N TYR A 452 -16.45 -5.66 6.83
CA TYR A 452 -17.26 -4.44 6.81
C TYR A 452 -16.77 -3.48 5.72
N TYR A 453 -17.63 -2.55 5.33
CA TYR A 453 -17.23 -1.33 4.65
C TYR A 453 -18.11 -0.17 5.12
N CYS A 454 -17.71 1.06 4.80
CA CYS A 454 -18.57 2.22 4.98
C CYS A 454 -18.81 2.91 3.65
N ASP A 455 -19.96 3.55 3.52
CA ASP A 455 -20.22 4.55 2.48
C ASP A 455 -21.16 5.66 2.99
N TYR A 456 -21.76 6.41 2.08
CA TYR A 456 -22.70 7.49 2.37
C TYR A 456 -23.91 7.45 1.45
N VAL A 457 -25.09 7.20 2.01
CA VAL A 457 -26.38 7.34 1.33
C VAL A 457 -26.94 8.73 1.66
N GLY A 458 -27.00 9.62 0.66
CA GLY A 458 -27.22 11.04 0.91
C GLY A 458 -26.11 11.62 1.78
N SER A 459 -26.44 12.08 2.99
CA SER A 459 -25.48 12.47 4.04
C SER A 459 -25.40 11.47 5.21
N ASN A 460 -26.20 10.40 5.20
CA ASN A 460 -26.16 9.36 6.24
C ASN A 460 -24.88 8.54 6.10
N LEU A 461 -24.07 8.46 7.16
CA LEU A 461 -22.94 7.55 7.22
C LEU A 461 -23.46 6.14 7.49
N VAL A 462 -23.11 5.19 6.62
CA VAL A 462 -23.55 3.80 6.75
C VAL A 462 -22.32 2.90 6.94
N LEU A 463 -22.30 2.15 8.04
CA LEU A 463 -21.34 1.07 8.30
C LEU A 463 -22.03 -0.27 8.05
N HIS A 464 -21.69 -0.91 6.94
CA HIS A 464 -22.20 -2.23 6.56
C HIS A 464 -21.34 -3.31 7.20
N VAL A 465 -21.96 -4.27 7.88
CA VAL A 465 -21.31 -5.38 8.60
C VAL A 465 -21.74 -6.70 7.96
N ARG A 466 -20.77 -7.50 7.52
CA ARG A 466 -21.02 -8.72 6.74
C ARG A 466 -21.68 -9.80 7.60
N ARG A 467 -22.76 -10.38 7.11
CA ARG A 467 -23.34 -11.60 7.67
C ARG A 467 -22.35 -12.77 7.47
N PRO A 468 -22.19 -13.68 8.46
CA PRO A 468 -21.47 -14.93 8.22
C PRO A 468 -22.08 -15.70 7.04
N PRO A 469 -21.27 -16.31 6.15
CA PRO A 469 -21.79 -17.17 5.08
C PRO A 469 -22.58 -18.35 5.69
N PRO A 470 -23.64 -18.83 5.02
CA PRO A 470 -24.50 -19.91 5.51
C PRO A 470 -23.82 -21.28 5.33
N LEU A 471 -22.73 -21.49 6.05
CA LEU A 471 -21.90 -22.69 5.97
C LEU A 471 -22.64 -23.91 6.53
N THR A 472 -22.69 -24.98 5.74
CA THR A 472 -23.11 -26.31 6.23
C THR A 472 -22.03 -26.90 7.14
N PRO A 473 -22.33 -27.36 8.37
CA PRO A 473 -21.35 -28.03 9.22
C PRO A 473 -20.74 -29.27 8.53
N GLY A 474 -19.41 -29.41 8.62
CA GLY A 474 -18.68 -30.57 8.06
C GLY A 474 -17.52 -30.17 7.15
N GLU A 475 -17.38 -30.86 6.00
CA GLU A 475 -16.29 -30.63 5.04
C GLU A 475 -16.68 -29.87 3.76
N SER A 476 -17.97 -29.53 3.59
CA SER A 476 -18.44 -28.80 2.43
C SER A 476 -18.19 -27.30 2.58
N LEU A 477 -17.94 -26.64 1.45
CA LEU A 477 -17.83 -25.19 1.30
C LEU A 477 -19.10 -24.59 0.65
N ALA A 478 -20.21 -25.33 0.62
CA ALA A 478 -21.49 -24.84 0.14
C ALA A 478 -21.89 -23.53 0.85
N GLY A 479 -22.36 -22.56 0.07
CA GLY A 479 -22.72 -21.22 0.56
C GLY A 479 -21.56 -20.22 0.66
N LEU A 480 -20.30 -20.65 0.50
CA LEU A 480 -19.12 -19.77 0.55
C LEU A 480 -18.75 -19.24 -0.85
N LYS A 481 -18.55 -17.93 -0.97
CA LYS A 481 -18.02 -17.27 -2.18
C LYS A 481 -16.57 -16.87 -1.99
N ILE A 482 -15.66 -17.37 -2.83
CA ILE A 482 -14.22 -17.15 -2.70
C ILE A 482 -13.70 -16.48 -3.97
N CYS A 483 -13.07 -15.32 -3.84
CA CYS A 483 -12.23 -14.78 -4.89
C CYS A 483 -10.82 -15.39 -4.80
N VAL A 484 -10.35 -16.00 -5.88
CA VAL A 484 -8.97 -16.47 -6.02
C VAL A 484 -8.25 -15.53 -6.99
N ASP A 485 -7.16 -14.95 -6.53
CA ASP A 485 -6.37 -13.98 -7.29
C ASP A 485 -4.98 -14.55 -7.62
N PRO A 486 -4.74 -15.03 -8.86
CA PRO A 486 -3.39 -15.37 -9.29
C PRO A 486 -2.59 -14.08 -9.47
N GLY A 487 -1.58 -13.90 -8.63
CA GLY A 487 -0.73 -12.71 -8.62
C GLY A 487 -0.13 -12.39 -9.99
N HIS A 488 0.11 -11.09 -10.24
CA HIS A 488 0.71 -10.58 -11.48
C HIS A 488 -0.13 -10.89 -12.75
N GLY A 489 0.47 -10.90 -13.94
CA GLY A 489 -0.19 -11.11 -15.23
C GLY A 489 0.23 -10.09 -16.31
N GLY A 490 0.17 -10.46 -17.59
CA GLY A 490 0.48 -9.59 -18.71
C GLY A 490 1.92 -9.03 -18.65
N PRO A 491 2.12 -7.70 -18.67
CA PRO A 491 3.45 -7.08 -18.61
C PRO A 491 4.09 -7.14 -17.21
N GLN A 492 3.36 -7.58 -16.18
CA GLN A 492 3.90 -7.83 -14.84
C GLN A 492 4.31 -9.30 -14.73
N PRO A 493 5.62 -9.67 -14.82
CA PRO A 493 6.06 -11.06 -14.67
C PRO A 493 6.02 -11.57 -13.22
N GLY A 494 6.10 -10.66 -12.25
CA GLY A 494 6.49 -11.00 -10.88
C GLY A 494 7.97 -11.38 -10.81
N ALA A 495 8.36 -12.21 -9.84
CA ALA A 495 9.70 -12.76 -9.76
C ALA A 495 10.07 -13.62 -10.98
N THR A 496 11.36 -13.68 -11.31
CA THR A 496 11.90 -14.57 -12.35
C THR A 496 12.72 -15.67 -11.66
N GLY A 497 12.43 -16.94 -11.96
CA GLY A 497 13.19 -18.06 -11.41
C GLY A 497 14.35 -18.51 -12.27
N CYS A 498 15.05 -19.56 -11.83
CA CYS A 498 16.34 -20.00 -12.39
C CYS A 498 16.35 -20.26 -13.90
N SER A 499 15.28 -20.77 -14.50
CA SER A 499 15.18 -21.03 -15.96
C SER A 499 14.48 -19.92 -16.75
N GLY A 500 14.16 -18.79 -16.10
CA GLY A 500 13.44 -17.68 -16.71
C GLY A 500 11.91 -17.80 -16.67
N VAL A 501 11.35 -18.93 -16.22
CA VAL A 501 9.89 -19.02 -15.94
C VAL A 501 9.53 -17.99 -14.86
N THR A 502 8.45 -17.26 -15.12
CA THR A 502 8.02 -16.11 -14.32
C THR A 502 6.92 -16.49 -13.33
N GLU A 503 6.91 -15.80 -12.19
CA GLU A 503 5.99 -16.03 -11.07
C GLU A 503 4.52 -16.03 -11.51
N LYS A 504 4.14 -15.13 -12.43
CA LYS A 504 2.77 -15.06 -12.98
C LYS A 504 2.28 -16.37 -13.62
N GLN A 505 3.19 -17.21 -14.13
CA GLN A 505 2.86 -18.51 -14.73
C GLN A 505 2.55 -19.53 -13.62
N VAL A 506 3.45 -19.66 -12.64
CA VAL A 506 3.30 -20.57 -11.47
C VAL A 506 2.06 -20.20 -10.64
N ASN A 507 1.87 -18.90 -10.36
CA ASN A 507 0.71 -18.40 -9.62
C ASN A 507 -0.61 -18.80 -10.30
N LEU A 508 -0.69 -18.69 -11.64
CA LEU A 508 -1.88 -19.09 -12.40
C LEU A 508 -2.10 -20.60 -12.38
N ALA A 509 -1.05 -21.39 -12.58
CA ALA A 509 -1.15 -22.85 -12.61
C ALA A 509 -1.68 -23.40 -11.28
N ILE A 510 -1.15 -22.94 -10.14
CA ILE A 510 -1.61 -23.33 -8.81
C ILE A 510 -3.04 -22.82 -8.55
N ALA A 511 -3.35 -21.56 -8.89
CA ALA A 511 -4.67 -20.98 -8.66
C ALA A 511 -5.79 -21.68 -9.45
N ILE A 512 -5.52 -22.15 -10.68
CA ILE A 512 -6.50 -22.93 -11.47
C ILE A 512 -6.75 -24.31 -10.85
N LYS A 513 -5.73 -24.95 -10.25
CA LYS A 513 -5.91 -26.20 -9.50
C LYS A 513 -6.73 -25.96 -8.23
N LEU A 514 -6.45 -24.88 -7.51
CA LEU A 514 -7.20 -24.46 -6.32
C LEU A 514 -8.67 -24.19 -6.64
N LYS A 515 -8.97 -23.45 -7.72
CA LYS A 515 -10.34 -23.20 -8.20
C LYS A 515 -11.16 -24.50 -8.27
N ARG A 516 -10.62 -25.52 -8.96
CA ARG A 516 -11.29 -26.82 -9.14
C ARG A 516 -11.55 -27.53 -7.82
N LEU A 517 -10.60 -27.50 -6.90
CA LEU A 517 -10.73 -28.14 -5.58
C LEU A 517 -11.76 -27.44 -4.68
N LEU A 518 -11.85 -26.11 -4.76
CA LEU A 518 -12.84 -25.30 -4.05
C LEU A 518 -14.25 -25.53 -4.62
N GLU A 519 -14.41 -25.52 -5.95
CA GLU A 519 -15.68 -25.81 -6.63
C GLU A 519 -16.16 -27.24 -6.37
N ALA A 520 -15.25 -28.23 -6.44
CA ALA A 520 -15.56 -29.62 -6.09
C ALA A 520 -15.91 -29.81 -4.61
N SER A 521 -15.50 -28.87 -3.73
CA SER A 521 -15.94 -28.84 -2.33
C SER A 521 -17.26 -28.08 -2.11
N GLY A 522 -17.84 -27.48 -3.16
CA GLY A 522 -19.13 -26.76 -3.11
C GLY A 522 -19.02 -25.23 -3.03
N ALA A 523 -17.82 -24.65 -3.05
CA ALA A 523 -17.67 -23.19 -3.04
C ALA A 523 -18.00 -22.58 -4.41
N THR A 524 -18.53 -21.35 -4.41
CA THR A 524 -18.57 -20.51 -5.61
C THR A 524 -17.23 -19.79 -5.75
N VAL A 525 -16.53 -19.95 -6.87
CA VAL A 525 -15.19 -19.36 -7.05
C VAL A 525 -15.17 -18.30 -8.15
N ILE A 526 -14.68 -17.12 -7.80
CA ILE A 526 -14.45 -15.98 -8.70
C ILE A 526 -12.96 -15.82 -8.93
N MET A 527 -12.49 -16.01 -10.16
CA MET A 527 -11.09 -15.77 -10.51
C MET A 527 -10.89 -14.31 -10.91
N THR A 528 -9.81 -13.66 -10.46
CA THR A 528 -9.43 -12.35 -11.03
C THR A 528 -9.00 -12.51 -12.49
N ARG A 529 -8.13 -13.49 -12.78
CA ARG A 529 -7.76 -13.92 -14.13
C ARG A 529 -7.74 -15.44 -14.28
N VAL A 530 -7.95 -15.92 -15.50
CA VAL A 530 -7.84 -17.35 -15.89
C VAL A 530 -6.80 -17.58 -16.99
N ASP A 531 -6.08 -16.52 -17.35
CA ASP A 531 -5.14 -16.40 -18.47
C ASP A 531 -4.04 -15.38 -18.12
N ASP A 532 -3.17 -15.05 -19.08
CA ASP A 532 -2.06 -14.10 -18.93
C ASP A 532 -2.45 -12.64 -19.26
N ARG A 533 -3.63 -12.19 -18.82
CA ARG A 533 -4.02 -10.77 -18.93
C ARG A 533 -3.40 -9.90 -17.82
N ASP A 534 -3.25 -8.62 -18.10
CA ASP A 534 -3.01 -7.60 -17.05
C ASP A 534 -4.32 -7.26 -16.32
N ILE A 535 -4.23 -6.97 -15.02
CA ILE A 535 -5.33 -6.45 -14.20
C ILE A 535 -4.75 -5.52 -13.14
N ASP A 536 -5.25 -4.28 -13.11
CA ASP A 536 -4.90 -3.30 -12.08
C ASP A 536 -5.15 -3.83 -10.66
N LEU A 537 -4.30 -3.37 -9.76
CA LEU A 537 -4.25 -3.79 -8.38
C LEU A 537 -5.56 -3.53 -7.61
N TYR A 538 -6.29 -2.47 -7.98
CA TYR A 538 -7.58 -2.14 -7.35
C TYR A 538 -8.77 -2.79 -8.07
N ASP A 539 -8.67 -3.11 -9.37
CA ASP A 539 -9.73 -3.88 -10.05
C ASP A 539 -9.88 -5.30 -9.49
N ARG A 540 -8.79 -5.92 -9.05
CA ARG A 540 -8.82 -7.20 -8.32
C ARG A 540 -9.68 -7.13 -7.06
N VAL A 541 -9.54 -6.05 -6.28
CA VAL A 541 -10.33 -5.81 -5.07
C VAL A 541 -11.78 -5.45 -5.41
N ARG A 542 -12.00 -4.57 -6.41
CA ARG A 542 -13.34 -4.21 -6.88
C ARG A 542 -14.14 -5.42 -7.33
N LEU A 543 -13.53 -6.34 -8.10
CA LEU A 543 -14.17 -7.58 -8.55
C LEU A 543 -14.61 -8.45 -7.37
N ALA A 544 -13.74 -8.66 -6.38
CA ALA A 544 -14.06 -9.48 -5.22
C ALA A 544 -15.18 -8.85 -4.35
N ARG A 545 -15.18 -7.52 -4.20
CA ARG A 545 -16.23 -6.77 -3.49
C ARG A 545 -17.56 -6.79 -4.25
N SER A 546 -17.57 -6.54 -5.56
CA SER A 546 -18.80 -6.50 -6.37
C SER A 546 -19.43 -7.86 -6.59
N ALA A 547 -18.64 -8.94 -6.65
CA ALA A 547 -19.15 -10.32 -6.64
C ALA A 547 -19.69 -10.77 -5.27
N ASN A 548 -19.59 -9.90 -4.24
CA ASN A 548 -19.98 -10.16 -2.86
C ASN A 548 -19.28 -11.41 -2.27
N CYS A 549 -17.97 -11.57 -2.51
CA CYS A 549 -17.18 -12.68 -1.97
C CYS A 549 -16.95 -12.56 -0.46
N ASP A 550 -16.90 -13.69 0.24
CA ASP A 550 -16.59 -13.78 1.67
C ASP A 550 -15.08 -13.76 1.94
N ILE A 551 -14.30 -14.32 1.02
CA ILE A 551 -12.85 -14.47 1.12
C ILE A 551 -12.19 -14.01 -0.18
N LEU A 552 -11.06 -13.32 -0.07
CA LEU A 552 -10.12 -13.05 -1.17
C LEU A 552 -8.77 -13.69 -0.83
N LEU A 553 -8.35 -14.66 -1.64
CA LEU A 553 -7.11 -15.41 -1.49
C LEU A 553 -6.20 -15.13 -2.70
N SER A 554 -5.18 -14.31 -2.49
CA SER A 554 -4.17 -13.98 -3.50
C SER A 554 -2.99 -14.94 -3.43
N VAL A 555 -2.61 -15.52 -4.56
CA VAL A 555 -1.62 -16.60 -4.68
C VAL A 555 -0.37 -16.08 -5.39
N HIS A 556 0.77 -16.14 -4.68
CA HIS A 556 2.07 -15.61 -5.10
C HIS A 556 3.22 -16.58 -4.80
N ASN A 557 4.40 -16.30 -5.39
CA ASN A 557 5.66 -16.95 -5.07
C ASN A 557 6.80 -15.93 -4.95
N ASN A 558 7.62 -16.09 -3.93
CA ASN A 558 8.37 -14.98 -3.34
C ASN A 558 9.74 -14.75 -4.02
N SER A 559 10.35 -13.61 -3.70
CA SER A 559 11.72 -13.27 -4.04
C SER A 559 12.32 -12.36 -2.96
N LEU A 560 13.65 -12.23 -2.96
CA LEU A 560 14.36 -11.31 -2.07
C LEU A 560 14.81 -10.04 -2.82
N PRO A 561 15.00 -8.91 -2.12
CA PRO A 561 15.76 -7.78 -2.63
C PRO A 561 17.27 -8.07 -2.65
N ASP A 562 18.00 -7.37 -3.52
CA ASP A 562 19.44 -7.53 -3.71
C ASP A 562 20.26 -7.44 -2.43
N GLY A 563 21.16 -8.41 -2.23
CA GLY A 563 22.08 -8.47 -1.10
C GLY A 563 21.55 -9.24 0.11
N ARG A 564 20.38 -9.89 -0.01
CA ARG A 564 19.99 -11.05 0.82
C ARG A 564 20.40 -12.36 0.13
N ASP A 565 20.34 -13.47 0.86
CA ASP A 565 20.82 -14.78 0.40
C ASP A 565 19.68 -15.80 0.25
N PRO A 566 19.30 -16.19 -0.98
CA PRO A 566 18.18 -17.10 -1.22
C PRO A 566 18.43 -18.53 -0.70
N ASN A 567 19.67 -18.91 -0.40
CA ASN A 567 19.99 -20.19 0.23
C ASN A 567 19.88 -20.17 1.77
N LYS A 568 19.54 -19.00 2.36
CA LYS A 568 19.37 -18.81 3.81
C LYS A 568 18.00 -18.25 4.18
N GLU A 569 17.31 -17.63 3.23
CA GLU A 569 16.07 -16.89 3.45
C GLU A 569 15.05 -17.25 2.36
N HIS A 570 14.33 -18.33 2.60
CA HIS A 570 13.34 -18.89 1.68
C HIS A 570 12.25 -19.63 2.48
N GLY A 571 11.25 -20.18 1.78
CA GLY A 571 10.14 -20.90 2.38
C GLY A 571 8.77 -20.21 2.27
N THR A 572 7.79 -20.83 2.92
CA THR A 572 6.38 -20.43 2.85
C THR A 572 6.06 -19.30 3.83
N SER A 573 5.28 -18.32 3.39
CA SER A 573 4.65 -17.32 4.27
C SER A 573 3.21 -17.01 3.86
N ALA A 574 2.45 -16.42 4.78
CA ALA A 574 1.16 -15.82 4.49
C ALA A 574 1.08 -14.40 5.08
N TYR A 575 0.27 -13.54 4.46
CA TYR A 575 0.15 -12.15 4.82
C TYR A 575 -1.30 -11.73 5.05
N PHE A 576 -1.50 -10.96 6.11
CA PHE A 576 -2.76 -10.29 6.44
C PHE A 576 -2.50 -8.80 6.71
N TYR A 577 -3.57 -8.00 6.75
CA TYR A 577 -3.52 -6.60 7.19
C TYR A 577 -4.52 -6.37 8.33
N ASN A 578 -5.78 -6.68 8.08
CA ASN A 578 -6.85 -6.55 9.07
C ASN A 578 -6.86 -7.72 10.06
N PRO A 579 -7.14 -7.49 11.36
CA PRO A 579 -7.24 -8.54 12.39
C PRO A 579 -8.12 -9.74 11.99
N GLN A 580 -9.24 -9.51 11.30
CA GLN A 580 -10.16 -10.56 10.85
C GLN A 580 -9.50 -11.66 9.99
N ALA A 581 -8.43 -11.33 9.26
CA ALA A 581 -7.75 -12.23 8.33
C ALA A 581 -6.55 -12.97 8.94
N LYS A 582 -6.13 -12.62 10.17
CA LYS A 582 -4.92 -13.18 10.81
C LYS A 582 -4.97 -14.70 10.95
N GLU A 583 -6.10 -15.24 11.39
CA GLU A 583 -6.22 -16.68 11.65
C GLU A 583 -6.31 -17.50 10.36
N LEU A 584 -7.01 -17.01 9.33
CA LEU A 584 -7.01 -17.63 8.01
C LEU A 584 -5.58 -17.67 7.43
N ALA A 585 -4.84 -16.56 7.49
CA ALA A 585 -3.45 -16.51 7.03
C ALA A 585 -2.57 -17.54 7.76
N ARG A 586 -2.74 -17.71 9.08
CA ARG A 586 -2.01 -18.72 9.85
C ARG A 586 -2.36 -20.14 9.41
N ARG A 587 -3.65 -20.47 9.27
CA ARG A 587 -4.10 -21.82 8.87
C ARG A 587 -3.64 -22.21 7.46
N LEU A 588 -3.63 -21.26 6.53
CA LEU A 588 -3.09 -21.47 5.18
C LEU A 588 -1.57 -21.70 5.20
N ASN A 589 -0.81 -20.88 5.95
CA ASN A 589 0.63 -21.05 6.14
C ASN A 589 0.98 -22.41 6.74
N ASP A 590 0.35 -22.77 7.86
CA ASP A 590 0.65 -24.00 8.59
C ASP A 590 0.34 -25.25 7.75
N SER A 591 -0.74 -25.21 6.97
CA SER A 591 -1.10 -26.29 6.05
C SER A 591 -0.12 -26.41 4.86
N LEU A 592 0.28 -25.30 4.24
CA LEU A 592 1.29 -25.30 3.18
C LEU A 592 2.63 -25.88 3.67
N VAL A 593 3.12 -25.42 4.82
CA VAL A 593 4.38 -25.92 5.42
C VAL A 593 4.32 -27.43 5.66
N ALA A 594 3.21 -27.93 6.25
CA ALA A 594 3.04 -29.34 6.54
C ALA A 594 2.99 -30.25 5.29
N ASN A 595 2.51 -29.73 4.15
CA ASN A 595 2.33 -30.51 2.91
C ASN A 595 3.48 -30.35 1.90
N LEU A 596 4.22 -29.25 1.93
CA LEU A 596 5.30 -28.95 0.96
C LEU A 596 6.71 -29.16 1.52
N GLY A 597 6.86 -29.12 2.86
CA GLY A 597 8.16 -29.27 3.53
C GLY A 597 9.12 -28.10 3.28
N PHE A 598 8.61 -26.95 2.85
CA PHE A 598 9.37 -25.70 2.78
C PHE A 598 9.58 -25.10 4.19
N PRO A 599 10.63 -24.30 4.44
CA PRO A 599 10.82 -23.61 5.71
C PRO A 599 9.62 -22.71 6.07
N ASN A 600 9.32 -22.61 7.36
CA ASN A 600 8.20 -21.81 7.85
C ASN A 600 8.63 -20.37 8.17
N ILE A 601 8.27 -19.42 7.30
CA ILE A 601 8.44 -17.98 7.56
C ILE A 601 7.28 -17.46 8.42
N GLY A 602 6.11 -18.07 8.34
CA GLY A 602 4.94 -17.81 9.19
C GLY A 602 3.98 -16.76 8.63
N ALA A 603 2.80 -16.67 9.27
CA ALA A 603 1.81 -15.64 8.96
C ALA A 603 2.19 -14.28 9.57
N ARG A 604 2.23 -13.22 8.75
CA ARG A 604 2.75 -11.89 9.13
C ARG A 604 1.83 -10.75 8.68
N TYR A 605 1.87 -9.65 9.42
CA TYR A 605 1.22 -8.41 8.99
C TYR A 605 2.03 -7.76 7.85
N GLN A 606 1.37 -7.40 6.74
CA GLN A 606 2.00 -6.64 5.65
C GLN A 606 0.99 -5.76 4.91
N ASN A 607 1.40 -4.52 4.56
CA ASN A 607 0.60 -3.52 3.87
C ASN A 607 0.55 -3.77 2.34
N LEU A 608 0.02 -4.92 1.94
CA LEU A 608 -0.21 -5.30 0.55
C LEU A 608 -1.61 -4.87 0.12
N ALA A 609 -1.81 -4.61 -1.17
CA ALA A 609 -3.12 -4.16 -1.65
C ALA A 609 -4.21 -5.24 -1.53
N LEU A 610 -3.84 -6.51 -1.72
CA LEU A 610 -4.72 -7.67 -1.63
C LEU A 610 -4.92 -8.17 -0.18
N THR A 611 -4.27 -7.56 0.83
CA THR A 611 -4.51 -7.88 2.25
C THR A 611 -5.32 -6.80 2.96
N ARG A 612 -5.31 -5.56 2.45
CA ARG A 612 -6.05 -4.41 2.99
C ARG A 612 -7.59 -4.44 2.95
N PRO A 613 -8.29 -5.14 2.03
CA PRO A 613 -9.75 -5.08 1.96
C PRO A 613 -10.40 -5.44 3.30
N THR A 614 -11.36 -4.63 3.74
CA THR A 614 -12.15 -4.88 4.96
C THR A 614 -13.48 -5.55 4.64
N ALA A 615 -14.02 -5.36 3.43
CA ALA A 615 -15.35 -5.83 3.02
C ALA A 615 -15.50 -7.36 2.96
N LEU A 616 -14.39 -8.09 3.07
CA LEU A 616 -14.26 -9.54 3.01
C LEU A 616 -12.95 -9.97 3.69
N VAL A 617 -12.79 -11.24 4.03
CA VAL A 617 -11.56 -11.75 4.66
C VAL A 617 -10.46 -11.89 3.60
N SER A 618 -9.40 -11.09 3.69
CA SER A 618 -8.40 -10.94 2.61
C SER A 618 -7.00 -11.39 3.04
N VAL A 619 -6.44 -12.37 2.33
CA VAL A 619 -5.12 -12.97 2.61
C VAL A 619 -4.31 -13.11 1.31
N LEU A 620 -3.00 -12.92 1.41
CA LEU A 620 -2.04 -13.26 0.36
C LEU A 620 -1.11 -14.38 0.85
N VAL A 621 -0.86 -15.40 0.03
CA VAL A 621 0.06 -16.50 0.32
C VAL A 621 1.26 -16.47 -0.61
N GLU A 622 2.45 -16.66 -0.05
CA GLU A 622 3.69 -16.91 -0.78
C GLU A 622 4.05 -18.38 -0.58
N ILE A 623 3.92 -19.18 -1.62
CA ILE A 623 4.00 -20.64 -1.50
C ILE A 623 5.47 -21.09 -1.30
N GLY A 624 6.39 -20.63 -2.15
CA GLY A 624 7.84 -20.77 -1.98
C GLY A 624 8.58 -19.67 -2.74
N PHE A 625 9.91 -19.72 -2.80
CA PHE A 625 10.74 -18.70 -3.45
C PHE A 625 11.14 -19.09 -4.88
N MET A 626 10.79 -18.24 -5.85
CA MET A 626 11.18 -18.40 -7.26
C MET A 626 12.71 -18.38 -7.46
N ILE A 627 13.44 -17.71 -6.58
CA ILE A 627 14.89 -17.52 -6.66
C ILE A 627 15.71 -18.55 -5.85
N ASN A 628 15.06 -19.46 -5.12
CA ASN A 628 15.72 -20.57 -4.45
C ASN A 628 15.72 -21.80 -5.37
N PRO A 629 16.87 -22.41 -5.72
CA PRO A 629 16.92 -23.49 -6.70
C PRO A 629 16.09 -24.73 -6.33
N ASP A 630 16.12 -25.12 -5.05
CA ASP A 630 15.49 -26.34 -4.54
C ASP A 630 13.96 -26.14 -4.37
N GLU A 631 13.49 -24.93 -4.06
CA GLU A 631 12.06 -24.59 -4.04
C GLU A 631 11.50 -24.35 -5.44
N TYR A 632 12.23 -23.64 -6.30
CA TYR A 632 11.83 -23.37 -7.68
C TYR A 632 11.64 -24.63 -8.50
N GLU A 633 12.54 -25.61 -8.37
CA GLU A 633 12.39 -26.94 -8.99
C GLU A 633 11.07 -27.61 -8.59
N LYS A 634 10.72 -27.55 -7.32
CA LYS A 634 9.45 -28.07 -6.80
C LYS A 634 8.26 -27.24 -7.28
N LEU A 635 8.35 -25.91 -7.34
CA LEU A 635 7.27 -25.04 -7.81
C LEU A 635 6.92 -25.24 -9.30
N LEU A 636 7.82 -25.82 -10.09
CA LEU A 636 7.60 -26.19 -11.48
C LEU A 636 7.01 -27.61 -11.66
N ASP A 637 6.93 -28.41 -10.59
CA ASP A 637 6.39 -29.78 -10.62
C ASP A 637 4.84 -29.74 -10.53
N PRO A 638 4.10 -30.22 -11.56
CA PRO A 638 2.64 -30.23 -11.54
C PRO A 638 2.01 -31.00 -10.38
N GLU A 639 2.70 -31.98 -9.77
CA GLU A 639 2.25 -32.63 -8.55
C GLU A 639 2.37 -31.73 -7.33
N VAL A 640 3.45 -30.95 -7.22
CA VAL A 640 3.66 -30.01 -6.12
C VAL A 640 2.70 -28.83 -6.24
N GLU A 641 2.44 -28.33 -7.45
CA GLU A 641 1.37 -27.35 -7.70
C GLU A 641 0.00 -27.87 -7.20
N GLN A 642 -0.27 -29.16 -7.42
CA GLN A 642 -1.50 -29.82 -6.96
C GLN A 642 -1.53 -29.99 -5.43
N LYS A 643 -0.40 -30.38 -4.82
CA LYS A 643 -0.24 -30.47 -3.35
C LYS A 643 -0.40 -29.10 -2.68
N ALA A 644 0.12 -28.03 -3.29
CA ALA A 644 -0.05 -26.66 -2.81
C ALA A 644 -1.53 -26.23 -2.84
N ALA A 645 -2.24 -26.52 -3.93
CA ALA A 645 -3.67 -26.27 -4.03
C ALA A 645 -4.50 -27.08 -3.01
N GLN A 646 -4.14 -28.34 -2.76
CA GLN A 646 -4.74 -29.19 -1.72
C GLN A 646 -4.48 -28.64 -0.31
N ALA A 647 -3.26 -28.18 -0.03
CA ALA A 647 -2.90 -27.56 1.25
C ALA A 647 -3.66 -26.25 1.49
N LEU A 648 -3.85 -25.41 0.47
CA LEU A 648 -4.69 -24.22 0.58
C LEU A 648 -6.16 -24.56 0.88
N LEU A 649 -6.72 -25.59 0.22
CA LEU A 649 -8.05 -26.09 0.57
C LEU A 649 -8.11 -26.60 2.01
N ALA A 650 -7.13 -27.38 2.45
CA ALA A 650 -7.09 -27.94 3.80
C ALA A 650 -6.93 -26.86 4.87
N GLY A 651 -6.09 -25.86 4.67
CA GLY A 651 -5.94 -24.70 5.53
C GLY A 651 -7.22 -23.87 5.64
N LEU A 652 -7.94 -23.68 4.52
CA LEU A 652 -9.27 -23.06 4.54
C LEU A 652 -10.28 -23.90 5.33
N LYS A 653 -10.39 -25.21 5.07
CA LYS A 653 -11.31 -26.08 5.83
C LYS A 653 -10.97 -26.10 7.33
N ALA A 654 -9.69 -26.07 7.69
CA ALA A 654 -9.26 -25.97 9.09
C ALA A 654 -9.69 -24.62 9.72
N TYR A 655 -9.54 -23.51 8.99
CA TYR A 655 -10.05 -22.21 9.45
C TYR A 655 -11.56 -22.23 9.69
N LEU A 656 -12.36 -22.92 8.85
CA LEU A 656 -13.82 -22.92 8.94
C LEU A 656 -14.42 -23.86 10.00
N ARG A 657 -13.62 -24.74 10.61
CA ARG A 657 -14.05 -25.65 11.70
C ARG A 657 -14.01 -25.03 13.10
N GLU A 658 -13.42 -23.85 13.20
CA GLU A 658 -13.22 -23.05 14.43
C GLU A 658 -14.07 -21.77 14.39
#